data_AF-A0A960T271-F1
#
_entry.id   AF-A0A960T271-F1
#
_cell.length_a   1.000
_cell.length_b   1.000
_cell.length_c   1.000
_cell.angle_alpha   90.00
_cell.angle_beta   90.00
_cell.angle_gamma   90.00
#
_symmetry.space_group_name_H-M   'P 1'
#
loop_
_entity.id
_entity.type
_entity.pdbx_description
1 polymer ?
#
loop_
_entity_poly.entity_id
_entity_poly.type
_entity_poly.pdbx_seq_one_letter_code
_entity_poly.pdbx_strand_id
1 'polypeptide(L)'
;FGDLFHEGGNAGGLNLTSAATAVQSAMQAAIPGSTWIIQSWGGNPSSSLVAGTDLHHTLIQQLISDMATGEGEGGGFRTYQGRPWTWNEISNFGGNNGLYGNLRVLANLPNQLLAPDNLGRFSGLGVFMEAIELNPIYFDLLTDMVWRSTPPDLETWLIDALRRRYGATNADAEQAWALLRASVYDVPVFQYGVTDFVIAARPGPNVSKARLWGDNRRYWNPWDVSRAAESMLAAAPALGGNEAFRFDLIDVLRQALNDYTFVVYQKMMDAYQSADATRFEAEAARLLTAFDQLDALLATHPQWMIGPWIADARAKSSDPATRELMETNARQLVTTWTPVDNPGLNDYASRSRSGLVGDYYKHRWEIYIGNLRDALAGNGIGNYTGVAFEQGWRSDRSVTYPTTPSTDTIAVANQLWATIGADISATAMATGRWRWSLTQGGTTETFTWDLTDLIAGPTRLAVIFDYQSGAHALQIDELELLRNGTRIAIDTHDGWTGSIDDDHAYSLAFTSAHTPGDSYTLRATVSGAGGGDSTGVLDVSVPGPITDDSFVGRFRRNSAGVGQHETLDLNADHTLQRHVNGIPVATYDGYSWDQTDGLLAIRDASGTIVSFHTLTGPDSFTTNDGRMDRLATSVVVAEWAQGLGLTAPDDAADADPDGDRLSNSLE
;
A
#
# COMPACT_ATOMS: atom_id res chain seq x y z
N PHE A 1 -17.73 -8.23 -31.66
CA PHE A 1 -17.03 -8.25 -30.37
C PHE A 1 -17.84 -9.16 -29.45
N GLY A 2 -17.25 -10.29 -29.06
CA GLY A 2 -17.95 -11.56 -28.88
C GLY A 2 -17.50 -12.30 -27.63
N ASP A 3 -17.46 -11.60 -26.50
CA ASP A 3 -17.16 -12.18 -25.20
C ASP A 3 -18.49 -12.43 -24.48
N LEU A 4 -19.02 -13.65 -24.66
CA LEU A 4 -20.26 -14.03 -23.98
C LEU A 4 -20.02 -13.99 -22.47
N PHE A 5 -20.94 -13.38 -21.73
CA PHE A 5 -20.90 -13.32 -20.26
C PHE A 5 -19.67 -12.61 -19.67
N HIS A 6 -19.11 -11.63 -20.40
CA HIS A 6 -18.05 -10.77 -19.88
C HIS A 6 -18.54 -9.98 -18.66
N GLU A 7 -17.79 -10.08 -17.54
CA GLU A 7 -18.09 -9.44 -16.26
C GLU A 7 -19.52 -9.66 -15.71
N GLY A 8 -20.16 -10.77 -16.11
CA GLY A 8 -21.47 -11.17 -15.59
C GLY A 8 -22.44 -11.64 -16.67
N GLY A 9 -23.69 -11.15 -16.59
CA GLY A 9 -24.80 -11.71 -17.35
C GLY A 9 -25.33 -13.01 -16.74
N ASN A 10 -26.36 -13.59 -17.36
CA ASN A 10 -27.02 -14.80 -16.85
C ASN A 10 -27.30 -15.77 -18.00
N ALA A 11 -26.70 -16.95 -17.94
CA ALA A 11 -26.92 -18.02 -18.91
C ALA A 11 -28.31 -18.66 -18.76
N GLY A 12 -28.98 -18.49 -17.62
CA GLY A 12 -30.25 -19.13 -17.30
C GLY A 12 -30.14 -20.65 -17.44
N GLY A 13 -30.99 -21.25 -18.28
CA GLY A 13 -30.96 -22.67 -18.62
C GLY A 13 -30.17 -23.01 -19.88
N LEU A 14 -29.42 -22.07 -20.47
CA LEU A 14 -28.66 -22.32 -21.69
C LEU A 14 -27.48 -23.27 -21.42
N ASN A 15 -27.32 -24.27 -22.28
CA ASN A 15 -26.10 -25.07 -22.33
C ASN A 15 -24.98 -24.25 -22.99
N LEU A 16 -23.99 -23.83 -22.21
CA LEU A 16 -22.91 -22.95 -22.67
C LEU A 16 -22.05 -23.57 -23.77
N THR A 17 -21.86 -24.88 -23.76
CA THR A 17 -21.13 -25.62 -24.80
C THR A 17 -21.87 -25.50 -26.13
N SER A 18 -23.17 -25.84 -26.16
CA SER A 18 -23.99 -25.72 -27.36
C SER A 18 -24.10 -24.28 -27.85
N ALA A 19 -24.17 -23.30 -26.94
CA ALA A 19 -24.21 -21.89 -27.29
C ALA A 19 -22.91 -21.44 -27.97
N ALA A 20 -21.75 -21.81 -27.41
CA ALA A 20 -20.45 -21.51 -28.03
C ALA A 20 -20.32 -22.16 -29.42
N THR A 21 -20.71 -23.43 -29.56
CA THR A 21 -20.71 -24.12 -30.86
C THR A 21 -21.58 -23.40 -31.89
N ALA A 22 -22.77 -22.94 -31.49
CA ALA A 22 -23.68 -22.23 -32.38
C ALA A 22 -23.11 -20.87 -32.83
N VAL A 23 -22.53 -20.10 -31.90
CA VAL A 23 -21.90 -18.81 -32.21
C VAL A 23 -20.74 -18.99 -33.18
N GLN A 24 -19.83 -19.93 -32.91
CA GLN A 24 -18.69 -20.16 -33.78
C GLN A 24 -19.10 -20.71 -35.14
N SER A 25 -20.13 -21.56 -35.21
CA SER A 25 -20.70 -22.05 -36.48
C SER A 25 -21.24 -20.89 -37.33
N ALA A 26 -21.92 -19.92 -36.70
CA ALA A 26 -22.39 -18.72 -37.38
C ALA A 26 -21.22 -17.85 -37.89
N MET A 27 -20.14 -17.71 -37.11
CA MET A 27 -18.92 -17.03 -37.54
C MET A 27 -18.29 -17.71 -38.76
N GLN A 28 -18.15 -19.05 -38.74
CA GLN A 28 -17.61 -19.83 -39.86
C GLN A 28 -18.51 -19.75 -41.10
N ALA A 29 -19.83 -19.76 -40.93
CA ALA A 29 -20.75 -19.64 -42.05
C ALA A 29 -20.67 -18.26 -42.73
N ALA A 30 -20.51 -17.19 -41.93
CA ALA A 30 -20.36 -15.83 -42.44
C ALA A 30 -18.97 -15.61 -43.07
N ILE A 31 -17.92 -16.09 -42.41
CA ILE A 31 -16.52 -15.95 -42.83
C ILE A 31 -15.80 -17.29 -42.58
N PRO A 32 -15.75 -18.19 -43.58
CA PRO A 32 -15.05 -19.47 -43.46
C PRO A 32 -13.57 -19.28 -43.12
N GLY A 33 -13.08 -20.01 -42.12
CA GLY A 33 -11.71 -19.91 -41.62
C GLY A 33 -11.48 -18.79 -40.59
N SER A 34 -12.52 -18.07 -40.18
CA SER A 34 -12.42 -17.06 -39.11
C SER A 34 -11.91 -17.68 -37.80
N THR A 35 -11.26 -16.88 -36.95
CA THR A 35 -10.84 -17.28 -35.61
C THR A 35 -11.61 -16.47 -34.59
N TRP A 36 -12.21 -17.15 -33.60
CA TRP A 36 -12.85 -16.50 -32.48
C TRP A 36 -11.82 -16.17 -31.40
N ILE A 37 -11.56 -14.88 -31.24
CA ILE A 37 -10.72 -14.34 -30.18
C ILE A 37 -11.60 -14.08 -28.95
N ILE A 38 -11.22 -14.65 -27.79
CA ILE A 38 -12.01 -14.61 -26.55
C ILE A 38 -11.11 -14.13 -25.40
N GLN A 39 -11.56 -13.11 -24.66
CA GLN A 39 -10.87 -12.64 -23.46
C GLN A 39 -11.09 -13.58 -22.28
N SER A 40 -10.01 -13.89 -21.56
CA SER A 40 -10.06 -14.66 -20.32
C SER A 40 -9.88 -13.72 -19.11
N TRP A 41 -10.98 -13.48 -18.38
CA TRP A 41 -11.13 -12.53 -17.27
C TRP A 41 -12.20 -13.02 -16.28
N GLY A 42 -12.03 -12.85 -14.97
CA GLY A 42 -13.08 -13.18 -13.98
C GLY A 42 -13.54 -14.64 -14.01
N GLY A 43 -12.67 -15.57 -14.41
CA GLY A 43 -13.01 -16.97 -14.61
C GLY A 43 -13.78 -17.30 -15.91
N ASN A 44 -14.15 -16.29 -16.71
CA ASN A 44 -14.66 -16.43 -18.07
C ASN A 44 -13.46 -16.50 -19.06
N PRO A 45 -13.54 -17.19 -20.21
CA PRO A 45 -14.57 -18.15 -20.56
C PRO A 45 -14.55 -19.34 -19.59
N SER A 46 -15.73 -19.78 -19.17
CA SER A 46 -15.86 -20.98 -18.34
C SER A 46 -15.41 -22.23 -19.12
N SER A 47 -15.00 -23.29 -18.41
CA SER A 47 -14.60 -24.56 -19.04
C SER A 47 -15.68 -25.13 -19.98
N SER A 48 -16.96 -24.95 -19.66
CA SER A 48 -18.06 -25.42 -20.52
C SER A 48 -18.22 -24.58 -21.79
N LEU A 49 -17.97 -23.26 -21.73
CA LEU A 49 -17.93 -22.40 -22.91
C LEU A 49 -16.75 -22.79 -23.81
N VAL A 50 -15.55 -22.93 -23.23
CA VAL A 50 -14.33 -23.34 -23.95
C VAL A 50 -14.55 -24.70 -24.62
N ALA A 51 -15.19 -25.67 -23.95
CA ALA A 51 -15.45 -26.99 -24.52
C ALA A 51 -16.28 -26.95 -25.82
N GLY A 52 -17.12 -25.93 -26.00
CA GLY A 52 -17.95 -25.76 -27.19
C GLY A 52 -17.25 -25.10 -28.37
N THR A 53 -16.03 -24.61 -28.19
CA THR A 53 -15.25 -23.96 -29.25
C THR A 53 -14.34 -24.94 -29.99
N ASP A 54 -14.01 -24.62 -31.24
CA ASP A 54 -13.08 -25.36 -32.08
C ASP A 54 -11.62 -25.14 -31.66
N LEU A 55 -10.81 -26.21 -31.72
CA LEU A 55 -9.42 -26.19 -31.28
C LEU A 55 -8.48 -25.34 -32.15
N HIS A 56 -8.83 -25.10 -33.41
CA HIS A 56 -7.97 -24.44 -34.40
C HIS A 56 -8.52 -23.08 -34.86
N HIS A 57 -9.80 -22.81 -34.59
CA HIS A 57 -10.49 -21.55 -34.90
C HIS A 57 -10.84 -20.74 -33.64
N THR A 58 -10.05 -20.91 -32.57
CA THR A 58 -10.16 -20.14 -31.32
C THR A 58 -8.80 -19.69 -30.83
N LEU A 59 -8.73 -18.47 -30.31
CA LEU A 59 -7.58 -17.92 -29.60
C LEU A 59 -8.06 -17.32 -28.28
N ILE A 60 -7.47 -17.76 -27.16
CA ILE A 60 -7.78 -17.21 -25.85
C ILE A 60 -6.78 -16.12 -25.47
N GLN A 61 -7.28 -14.95 -25.09
CA GLN A 61 -6.47 -13.85 -24.59
C GLN A 61 -6.49 -13.89 -23.06
N GLN A 62 -5.51 -14.54 -22.43
CA GLN A 62 -5.36 -14.53 -20.98
C GLN A 62 -4.97 -13.13 -20.51
N LEU A 63 -5.89 -12.43 -19.84
CA LEU A 63 -5.59 -11.16 -19.19
C LEU A 63 -4.87 -11.44 -17.87
N ILE A 64 -3.74 -10.78 -17.68
CA ILE A 64 -2.82 -10.96 -16.56
C ILE A 64 -3.02 -9.81 -15.59
N SER A 65 -3.77 -10.08 -14.51
CA SER A 65 -4.05 -9.10 -13.46
C SER A 65 -3.07 -9.17 -12.29
N ASP A 66 -2.38 -10.29 -12.10
CA ASP A 66 -1.44 -10.44 -10.99
C ASP A 66 -0.02 -10.10 -11.39
N MET A 67 0.40 -8.88 -11.06
CA MET A 67 1.78 -8.42 -11.30
C MET A 67 2.78 -8.97 -10.29
N ALA A 68 2.36 -9.64 -9.22
CA ALA A 68 3.30 -10.30 -8.31
C ALA A 68 3.87 -11.59 -8.92
N THR A 69 3.02 -12.32 -9.65
CA THR A 69 3.32 -13.66 -10.19
C THR A 69 3.46 -13.68 -11.71
N GLY A 70 2.78 -12.77 -12.42
CA GLY A 70 2.64 -12.80 -13.88
C GLY A 70 1.47 -13.69 -14.34
N GLU A 71 0.48 -13.92 -13.48
CA GLU A 71 -0.63 -14.83 -13.72
C GLU A 71 -1.98 -14.11 -13.90
N GLY A 72 -2.94 -14.83 -14.50
CA GLY A 72 -4.32 -14.34 -14.63
C GLY A 72 -5.14 -14.53 -13.35
N GLU A 73 -6.32 -13.93 -13.32
CA GLU A 73 -7.23 -14.02 -12.18
C GLU A 73 -7.62 -15.49 -11.88
N GLY A 74 -7.36 -15.93 -10.63
CA GLY A 74 -7.60 -17.29 -10.16
C GLY A 74 -6.40 -18.24 -10.21
N GLY A 75 -5.21 -17.75 -10.57
CA GLY A 75 -3.94 -18.48 -10.47
C GLY A 75 -3.62 -19.40 -11.65
N GLY A 76 -2.34 -19.45 -12.01
CA GLY A 76 -1.73 -20.32 -13.00
C GLY A 76 -2.00 -20.00 -14.48
N PHE A 77 -1.22 -20.64 -15.35
CA PHE A 77 -1.49 -20.69 -16.79
C PHE A 77 -2.55 -21.77 -17.06
N ARG A 78 -3.73 -21.35 -17.55
CA ARG A 78 -4.77 -22.32 -17.92
C ARG A 78 -4.35 -23.01 -19.22
N THR A 79 -4.56 -24.32 -19.28
CA THR A 79 -4.31 -25.08 -20.52
C THR A 79 -5.36 -24.82 -21.60
N TYR A 80 -6.43 -24.10 -21.27
CA TYR A 80 -7.57 -23.79 -22.12
C TYR A 80 -8.10 -24.98 -22.93
N GLN A 81 -8.04 -26.19 -22.36
CA GLN A 81 -8.39 -27.44 -23.04
C GLN A 81 -7.70 -27.58 -24.42
N GLY A 82 -6.45 -27.13 -24.51
CA GLY A 82 -5.64 -27.19 -25.72
C GLY A 82 -6.02 -26.16 -26.79
N ARG A 83 -6.67 -25.04 -26.47
CA ARG A 83 -6.80 -23.91 -27.42
C ARG A 83 -5.53 -23.05 -27.38
N PRO A 84 -5.09 -22.48 -28.51
CA PRO A 84 -4.07 -21.43 -28.54
C PRO A 84 -4.40 -20.29 -27.59
N TRP A 85 -3.38 -19.73 -26.94
CA TRP A 85 -3.56 -18.60 -26.03
C TRP A 85 -2.40 -17.60 -26.07
N THR A 86 -2.68 -16.35 -25.71
CA THR A 86 -1.68 -15.29 -25.53
C THR A 86 -1.64 -14.85 -24.07
N TRP A 87 -0.45 -14.45 -23.61
CA TRP A 87 -0.25 -13.78 -22.32
C TRP A 87 -0.44 -12.28 -22.52
N ASN A 88 -1.41 -11.66 -21.87
CA ASN A 88 -1.81 -10.29 -22.17
C ASN A 88 -1.77 -9.43 -20.93
N GLU A 89 -0.87 -8.46 -20.95
CA GLU A 89 -0.65 -7.54 -19.84
C GLU A 89 -1.85 -6.62 -19.62
N ILE A 90 -2.35 -6.56 -18.37
CA ILE A 90 -3.34 -5.58 -17.91
C ILE A 90 -2.92 -4.96 -16.55
N SER A 91 -1.74 -4.35 -16.47
CA SER A 91 -1.32 -3.59 -15.28
C SER A 91 -1.99 -2.22 -15.12
N ASN A 92 -2.72 -1.70 -16.10
CA ASN A 92 -3.43 -0.43 -15.98
C ASN A 92 -4.94 -0.63 -16.17
N PHE A 93 -5.65 -0.29 -15.11
CA PHE A 93 -7.11 -0.25 -15.02
C PHE A 93 -7.54 1.21 -14.96
N GLY A 94 -8.65 1.58 -15.60
CA GLY A 94 -9.24 2.91 -15.63
C GLY A 94 -8.41 4.02 -16.29
N GLY A 95 -7.16 3.76 -16.70
CA GLY A 95 -6.22 4.83 -17.01
C GLY A 95 -5.68 5.55 -15.77
N ASN A 96 -5.77 4.93 -14.59
CA ASN A 96 -5.36 5.57 -13.34
C ASN A 96 -3.86 5.89 -13.35
N ASN A 97 -3.50 7.07 -12.85
CA ASN A 97 -2.12 7.55 -12.80
C ASN A 97 -1.38 7.00 -11.56
N GLY A 98 -0.23 6.37 -11.76
CA GLY A 98 0.57 5.76 -10.71
C GLY A 98 1.79 5.08 -11.29
N LEU A 99 2.89 5.02 -10.53
CA LEU A 99 4.04 4.19 -10.86
C LEU A 99 3.69 2.74 -10.50
N TYR A 100 3.59 1.85 -11.49
CA TYR A 100 3.14 0.48 -11.28
C TYR A 100 3.57 -0.45 -12.40
N GLY A 101 3.71 -1.72 -12.04
CA GLY A 101 4.10 -2.83 -12.93
C GLY A 101 5.33 -3.54 -12.36
N ASN A 102 5.46 -4.85 -12.57
CA ASN A 102 6.60 -5.61 -12.04
C ASN A 102 7.68 -5.85 -13.11
N LEU A 103 8.76 -5.06 -13.08
CA LEU A 103 9.86 -5.17 -14.05
C LEU A 103 10.60 -6.52 -13.94
N ARG A 104 10.68 -7.11 -12.74
CA ARG A 104 11.30 -8.42 -12.51
C ARG A 104 10.49 -9.54 -13.13
N VAL A 105 9.16 -9.50 -13.00
CA VAL A 105 8.26 -10.47 -13.64
C VAL A 105 8.36 -10.37 -15.16
N LEU A 106 8.30 -9.15 -15.72
CA LEU A 106 8.45 -8.95 -17.16
C LEU A 106 9.78 -9.50 -17.69
N ALA A 107 10.90 -9.15 -17.06
CA ALA A 107 12.22 -9.64 -17.47
C ALA A 107 12.32 -11.17 -17.44
N ASN A 108 11.57 -11.84 -16.55
CA ASN A 108 11.59 -13.29 -16.40
C ASN A 108 10.56 -14.02 -17.28
N LEU A 109 9.73 -13.31 -18.07
CA LEU A 109 8.74 -13.94 -18.96
C LEU A 109 9.32 -15.01 -19.90
N PRO A 110 10.52 -14.88 -20.49
CA PRO A 110 11.08 -15.94 -21.32
C PRO A 110 11.25 -17.26 -20.56
N ASN A 111 11.66 -17.22 -19.28
CA ASN A 111 11.74 -18.43 -18.46
C ASN A 111 10.36 -18.99 -18.13
N GLN A 112 9.38 -18.13 -17.82
CA GLN A 112 8.04 -18.55 -17.45
C GLN A 112 7.28 -19.13 -18.65
N LEU A 113 7.21 -18.41 -19.77
CA LEU A 113 6.32 -18.75 -20.88
C LEU A 113 6.90 -19.79 -21.85
N LEU A 114 8.22 -19.95 -21.88
CA LEU A 114 8.89 -20.97 -22.72
C LEU A 114 9.25 -22.25 -21.93
N ALA A 115 8.86 -22.34 -20.66
CA ALA A 115 9.05 -23.53 -19.86
C ALA A 115 8.32 -24.74 -20.49
N PRO A 116 8.90 -25.97 -20.43
CA PRO A 116 8.32 -27.17 -21.05
C PRO A 116 6.85 -27.44 -20.68
N ASP A 117 6.45 -27.13 -19.45
CA ASP A 117 5.10 -27.35 -18.93
C ASP A 117 4.08 -26.32 -19.44
N ASN A 118 4.55 -25.17 -19.94
CA ASN A 118 3.73 -24.08 -20.48
C ASN A 118 3.59 -24.12 -22.01
N LEU A 119 4.15 -25.16 -22.67
CA LEU A 119 4.17 -25.34 -24.12
C LEU A 119 2.81 -25.71 -24.75
N GLY A 120 1.74 -25.80 -23.96
CA GLY A 120 0.42 -26.27 -24.38
C GLY A 120 -0.37 -25.33 -25.30
N ARG A 121 0.30 -24.62 -26.21
CA ARG A 121 -0.17 -23.64 -27.22
C ARG A 121 -0.10 -22.16 -26.85
N PHE A 122 0.89 -21.77 -26.04
CA PHE A 122 1.30 -20.37 -25.95
C PHE A 122 1.65 -19.83 -27.35
N SER A 123 1.06 -18.69 -27.72
CA SER A 123 1.08 -18.16 -29.10
C SER A 123 1.55 -16.70 -29.20
N GLY A 124 1.82 -16.03 -28.08
CA GLY A 124 2.37 -14.68 -28.10
C GLY A 124 2.03 -13.84 -26.87
N LEU A 125 2.55 -12.61 -26.88
CA LEU A 125 2.31 -11.58 -25.87
C LEU A 125 1.31 -10.54 -26.40
N GLY A 126 0.60 -9.87 -25.49
CA GLY A 126 -0.31 -8.78 -25.82
C GLY A 126 -0.28 -7.64 -24.80
N VAL A 127 -0.68 -6.45 -25.24
CA VAL A 127 -0.85 -5.26 -24.41
C VAL A 127 -2.34 -4.94 -24.35
N PHE A 128 -2.98 -5.14 -23.20
CA PHE A 128 -4.44 -5.07 -23.00
C PHE A 128 -4.83 -4.13 -21.86
N MET A 129 -3.95 -3.18 -21.57
CA MET A 129 -4.16 -2.09 -20.63
C MET A 129 -5.43 -1.31 -21.00
N GLU A 130 -6.22 -0.92 -20.00
CA GLU A 130 -7.40 -0.08 -20.24
C GLU A 130 -7.01 1.33 -20.74
N ALA A 131 -5.80 1.80 -20.41
CA ALA A 131 -5.15 2.95 -21.05
C ALA A 131 -3.63 2.78 -21.13
N ILE A 132 -2.99 3.53 -22.04
CA ILE A 132 -1.57 3.38 -22.43
C ILE A 132 -0.70 4.62 -22.15
N GLU A 133 -1.19 5.56 -21.33
CA GLU A 133 -0.64 6.91 -21.21
C GLU A 133 0.52 7.04 -20.19
N LEU A 134 0.96 5.94 -19.57
CA LEU A 134 1.81 5.94 -18.36
C LEU A 134 2.86 4.83 -18.38
N ASN A 135 3.80 4.86 -17.44
CA ASN A 135 4.79 3.80 -17.20
C ASN A 135 5.59 3.37 -18.46
N PRO A 136 6.11 4.28 -19.30
CA PRO A 136 6.65 3.93 -20.63
C PRO A 136 7.83 2.96 -20.60
N ILE A 137 8.67 2.98 -19.55
CA ILE A 137 9.78 2.01 -19.41
C ILE A 137 9.26 0.58 -19.19
N TYR A 138 8.14 0.43 -18.49
CA TYR A 138 7.49 -0.86 -18.31
C TYR A 138 7.00 -1.43 -19.65
N PHE A 139 6.39 -0.59 -20.49
CA PHE A 139 5.97 -0.98 -21.85
C PHE A 139 7.15 -1.30 -22.77
N ASP A 140 8.26 -0.55 -22.66
CA ASP A 140 9.47 -0.83 -23.43
C ASP A 140 10.02 -2.22 -23.08
N LEU A 141 10.05 -2.58 -21.78
CA LEU A 141 10.48 -3.91 -21.34
C LEU A 141 9.54 -5.00 -21.84
N LEU A 142 8.23 -4.82 -21.68
CA LEU A 142 7.23 -5.81 -22.13
C LEU A 142 7.34 -6.09 -23.63
N THR A 143 7.45 -5.03 -24.44
CA THR A 143 7.51 -5.18 -25.89
C THR A 143 8.86 -5.74 -26.37
N ASP A 144 9.94 -5.51 -25.62
CA ASP A 144 11.23 -6.16 -25.87
C ASP A 144 11.19 -7.67 -25.59
N MET A 145 10.38 -8.14 -24.63
CA MET A 145 10.26 -9.58 -24.32
C MET A 145 9.72 -10.41 -25.48
N VAL A 146 9.00 -9.79 -26.44
CA VAL A 146 8.55 -10.45 -27.67
C VAL A 146 9.72 -11.04 -28.47
N TRP A 147 10.90 -10.42 -28.37
CA TRP A 147 12.07 -10.75 -29.18
C TRP A 147 13.11 -11.60 -28.43
N ARG A 148 12.81 -12.05 -27.20
CA ARG A 148 13.79 -12.70 -26.33
C ARG A 148 13.39 -14.14 -26.02
N SER A 149 14.35 -15.04 -26.15
CA SER A 149 14.23 -16.44 -25.69
C SER A 149 14.86 -16.68 -24.32
N THR A 150 15.60 -15.70 -23.78
CA THR A 150 16.21 -15.73 -22.45
C THR A 150 16.02 -14.39 -21.75
N PRO A 151 15.87 -14.36 -20.42
CA PRO A 151 15.78 -13.11 -19.66
C PRO A 151 16.96 -12.17 -19.93
N PRO A 152 16.75 -10.84 -20.04
CA PRO A 152 17.84 -9.87 -19.95
C PRO A 152 18.43 -9.81 -18.53
N ASP A 153 19.65 -9.29 -18.43
CA ASP A 153 20.09 -8.66 -17.18
C ASP A 153 19.31 -7.35 -17.01
N LEU A 154 18.42 -7.31 -16.01
CA LEU A 154 17.46 -6.21 -15.86
C LEU A 154 18.13 -4.87 -15.55
N GLU A 155 19.22 -4.87 -14.79
CA GLU A 155 19.94 -3.64 -14.43
C GLU A 155 20.62 -3.02 -15.65
N THR A 156 21.38 -3.84 -16.41
CA THR A 156 21.99 -3.40 -17.67
C THR A 156 20.93 -2.94 -18.66
N TRP A 157 19.84 -3.69 -18.80
CA TRP A 157 18.74 -3.34 -19.69
C TRP A 157 18.13 -1.97 -19.34
N LEU A 158 17.93 -1.70 -18.04
CA LEU A 158 17.36 -0.44 -17.56
C LEU A 158 18.29 0.74 -17.84
N ILE A 159 19.59 0.62 -17.55
CA ILE A 159 20.58 1.65 -17.86
C ILE A 159 20.58 1.98 -19.37
N ASP A 160 20.56 0.95 -20.22
CA ASP A 160 20.51 1.14 -21.67
C ASP A 160 19.19 1.79 -22.13
N ALA A 161 18.06 1.45 -21.51
CA ALA A 161 16.76 2.07 -21.78
C ALA A 161 16.74 3.55 -21.42
N LEU A 162 17.29 3.92 -20.25
CA LEU A 162 17.41 5.31 -19.82
C LEU A 162 18.30 6.12 -20.76
N ARG A 163 19.43 5.56 -21.17
CA ARG A 163 20.32 6.21 -22.15
C ARG A 163 19.62 6.50 -23.46
N ARG A 164 18.81 5.57 -23.99
CA ARG A 164 18.01 5.78 -25.21
C ARG A 164 16.92 6.82 -24.99
N ARG A 165 16.23 6.78 -23.85
CA ARG A 165 15.11 7.66 -23.52
C ARG A 165 15.54 9.11 -23.28
N TYR A 166 16.64 9.31 -22.57
CA TYR A 166 17.14 10.65 -22.22
C TYR A 166 18.16 11.19 -23.22
N GLY A 167 18.72 10.34 -24.08
CA GLY A 167 19.73 10.71 -25.06
C GLY A 167 21.13 10.89 -24.48
N ALA A 168 21.32 10.62 -23.18
CA ALA A 168 22.57 10.72 -22.46
C ALA A 168 22.59 9.76 -21.26
N THR A 169 23.78 9.39 -20.81
CA THR A 169 23.99 8.71 -19.52
C THR A 169 24.03 9.74 -18.39
N ASN A 170 23.43 9.44 -17.26
CA ASN A 170 23.42 10.32 -16.09
C ASN A 170 23.27 9.47 -14.83
N ALA A 171 24.26 9.55 -13.93
CA ALA A 171 24.31 8.71 -12.74
C ALA A 171 23.14 8.96 -11.78
N ASP A 172 22.64 10.19 -11.67
CA ASP A 172 21.52 10.51 -10.78
C ASP A 172 20.20 9.95 -11.32
N ALA A 173 19.99 10.01 -12.65
CA ALA A 173 18.84 9.39 -13.29
C ALA A 173 18.89 7.85 -13.19
N GLU A 174 20.08 7.25 -13.37
CA GLU A 174 20.29 5.81 -13.18
C GLU A 174 20.02 5.40 -11.72
N GLN A 175 20.48 6.18 -10.75
CA GLN A 175 20.21 5.97 -9.33
C GLN A 175 18.72 6.08 -8.99
N ALA A 176 18.02 7.06 -9.56
CA ALA A 176 16.57 7.22 -9.36
C ALA A 176 15.81 5.97 -9.83
N TRP A 177 16.10 5.51 -11.04
CA TRP A 177 15.42 4.34 -11.60
C TRP A 177 15.83 3.03 -10.94
N ALA A 178 17.04 2.93 -10.39
CA ALA A 178 17.43 1.80 -9.55
C ALA A 178 16.55 1.71 -8.28
N LEU A 179 16.27 2.85 -7.63
CA LEU A 179 15.36 2.92 -6.48
C LEU A 179 13.92 2.55 -6.88
N LEU A 180 13.40 3.11 -7.99
CA LEU A 180 12.05 2.81 -8.45
C LEU A 180 11.88 1.33 -8.83
N ARG A 181 12.89 0.74 -9.49
CA ARG A 181 12.92 -0.69 -9.85
C ARG A 181 12.85 -1.59 -8.61
N ALA A 182 13.54 -1.22 -7.53
CA ALA A 182 13.57 -1.99 -6.30
C ALA A 182 12.36 -1.76 -5.38
N SER A 183 11.48 -0.82 -5.73
CA SER A 183 10.36 -0.37 -4.90
C SER A 183 9.02 -0.47 -5.64
N VAL A 184 8.48 0.63 -6.14
CA VAL A 184 7.16 0.71 -6.82
C VAL A 184 7.04 -0.20 -8.04
N TYR A 185 8.14 -0.48 -8.74
CA TYR A 185 8.17 -1.39 -9.88
C TYR A 185 8.55 -2.85 -9.55
N ASP A 186 8.57 -3.18 -8.26
CA ASP A 186 8.60 -4.55 -7.78
C ASP A 186 7.33 -4.74 -6.96
N VAL A 187 6.34 -5.44 -7.53
CA VAL A 187 5.02 -5.67 -6.90
C VAL A 187 5.04 -7.03 -6.19
N PRO A 188 4.84 -7.12 -4.86
CA PRO A 188 4.94 -8.39 -4.12
C PRO A 188 3.60 -9.10 -3.98
N VAL A 189 2.52 -8.35 -4.19
CA VAL A 189 1.16 -8.72 -3.80
C VAL A 189 0.23 -8.46 -4.96
N PHE A 190 -0.79 -9.29 -5.07
CA PHE A 190 -1.85 -9.08 -6.03
C PHE A 190 -2.59 -7.76 -5.74
N GLN A 191 -2.74 -6.90 -6.75
CA GLN A 191 -3.62 -5.75 -6.75
C GLN A 191 -4.05 -5.36 -8.16
N TYR A 192 -5.22 -4.73 -8.30
CA TYR A 192 -5.73 -4.27 -9.59
C TYR A 192 -5.12 -2.92 -9.99
N GLY A 193 -3.97 -2.99 -10.65
CA GLY A 193 -3.28 -1.81 -11.18
C GLY A 193 -2.63 -0.96 -10.10
N VAL A 194 -2.50 0.34 -10.36
CA VAL A 194 -1.83 1.28 -9.45
C VAL A 194 -2.47 1.32 -8.07
N THR A 195 -1.67 1.58 -7.04
CA THR A 195 -2.17 1.92 -5.71
C THR A 195 -2.84 3.29 -5.74
N ASP A 196 -4.08 3.34 -5.28
CA ASP A 196 -4.92 4.52 -5.19
C ASP A 196 -4.32 5.56 -4.23
N PHE A 197 -4.53 6.82 -4.55
CA PHE A 197 -4.02 7.95 -3.78
C PHE A 197 -5.16 8.81 -3.24
N VAL A 198 -4.97 9.32 -2.02
CA VAL A 198 -5.99 10.04 -1.25
C VAL A 198 -6.57 11.26 -1.98
N ILE A 199 -5.75 11.94 -2.80
CA ILE A 199 -6.15 13.13 -3.57
C ILE A 199 -7.36 12.81 -4.47
N ALA A 200 -7.35 11.68 -5.19
CA ALA A 200 -8.44 11.32 -6.11
C ALA A 200 -9.60 10.60 -5.43
N ALA A 201 -9.48 10.22 -4.15
CA ALA A 201 -10.55 9.57 -3.43
C ALA A 201 -11.66 10.55 -3.06
N ARG A 202 -12.89 10.03 -2.94
CA ARG A 202 -13.95 10.76 -2.23
C ARG A 202 -13.53 10.92 -0.76
N PRO A 203 -13.56 12.15 -0.20
CA PRO A 203 -13.19 12.39 1.17
C PRO A 203 -14.07 11.61 2.16
N GLY A 204 -13.48 11.20 3.27
CA GLY A 204 -14.18 10.50 4.34
C GLY A 204 -13.29 10.27 5.56
N PRO A 205 -13.84 9.71 6.65
CA PRO A 205 -13.10 9.53 7.89
C PRO A 205 -12.05 8.41 7.83
N ASN A 206 -12.25 7.42 6.94
CA ASN A 206 -11.37 6.27 6.75
C ASN A 206 -11.18 6.02 5.24
N VAL A 207 -10.44 6.90 4.56
CA VAL A 207 -10.15 6.75 3.13
C VAL A 207 -9.18 5.59 2.92
N SER A 208 -9.70 4.48 2.43
CA SER A 208 -8.94 3.27 2.13
C SER A 208 -8.72 3.00 0.63
N LYS A 209 -9.38 3.75 -0.26
CA LYS A 209 -9.24 3.66 -1.73
C LYS A 209 -10.04 4.75 -2.41
N ALA A 210 -9.69 5.07 -3.65
CA ALA A 210 -10.43 6.01 -4.50
C ALA A 210 -11.53 5.31 -5.30
N ARG A 211 -11.30 4.06 -5.73
CA ARG A 211 -12.20 3.26 -6.56
C ARG A 211 -12.53 1.92 -5.90
N LEU A 212 -13.66 1.32 -6.27
CA LEU A 212 -14.17 0.10 -5.62
C LEU A 212 -13.16 -1.06 -5.65
N TRP A 213 -12.51 -1.27 -6.79
CA TRP A 213 -11.49 -2.33 -6.98
C TRP A 213 -10.05 -1.81 -6.87
N GLY A 214 -9.84 -0.64 -6.24
CA GLY A 214 -8.51 -0.13 -5.94
C GLY A 214 -7.95 -0.67 -4.61
N ASP A 215 -6.67 -0.43 -4.39
CA ASP A 215 -5.94 -0.69 -3.14
C ASP A 215 -5.16 0.58 -2.78
N ASN A 216 -5.10 0.98 -1.51
CA ASN A 216 -4.24 2.08 -1.04
C ASN A 216 -3.04 1.58 -0.20
N ARG A 217 -2.92 0.26 -0.01
CA ARG A 217 -1.82 -0.35 0.71
C ARG A 217 -0.54 -0.19 -0.10
N ARG A 218 0.40 0.54 0.47
CA ARG A 218 1.72 0.77 -0.13
C ARG A 218 2.59 -0.45 0.14
N TYR A 219 2.95 -1.17 -0.90
CA TYR A 219 3.87 -2.32 -0.83
C TYR A 219 5.35 -1.92 -0.93
N TRP A 220 5.63 -0.62 -1.10
CA TRP A 220 6.97 -0.05 -1.16
C TRP A 220 7.21 0.89 0.01
N ASN A 221 8.49 1.24 0.23
CA ASN A 221 8.87 2.33 1.12
C ASN A 221 8.73 3.68 0.39
N PRO A 222 7.86 4.61 0.83
CA PRO A 222 7.74 5.96 0.24
C PRO A 222 9.06 6.74 0.16
N TRP A 223 10.04 6.37 0.98
CA TRP A 223 11.37 6.95 0.94
C TRP A 223 12.11 6.68 -0.37
N ASP A 224 11.95 5.48 -0.95
CA ASP A 224 12.62 5.12 -2.21
C ASP A 224 12.15 6.01 -3.36
N VAL A 225 10.84 6.29 -3.43
CA VAL A 225 10.26 7.21 -4.41
C VAL A 225 10.72 8.65 -4.15
N SER A 226 10.84 9.04 -2.88
CA SER A 226 11.29 10.38 -2.50
C SER A 226 12.76 10.62 -2.86
N ARG A 227 13.64 9.65 -2.61
CA ARG A 227 15.04 9.68 -3.05
C ARG A 227 15.19 9.58 -4.56
N ALA A 228 14.29 8.85 -5.22
CA ALA A 228 14.22 8.86 -6.68
C ALA A 228 13.86 10.25 -7.19
N ALA A 229 12.91 10.96 -6.55
CA ALA A 229 12.60 12.35 -6.88
C ALA A 229 13.81 13.29 -6.69
N GLU A 230 14.54 13.19 -5.58
CA GLU A 230 15.77 13.97 -5.35
C GLU A 230 16.82 13.72 -6.43
N SER A 231 17.03 12.44 -6.77
CA SER A 231 18.00 12.04 -7.80
C SER A 231 17.57 12.51 -9.19
N MET A 232 16.28 12.45 -9.52
CA MET A 232 15.75 13.04 -10.75
C MET A 232 15.94 14.57 -10.77
N LEU A 233 15.70 15.27 -9.67
CA LEU A 233 15.96 16.72 -9.58
C LEU A 233 17.46 17.05 -9.76
N ALA A 234 18.36 16.24 -9.20
CA ALA A 234 19.80 16.37 -9.41
C ALA A 234 20.23 16.14 -10.88
N ALA A 235 19.53 15.26 -11.60
CA ALA A 235 19.73 15.05 -13.03
C ALA A 235 19.21 16.20 -13.92
N ALA A 236 18.27 17.01 -13.41
CA ALA A 236 17.54 18.02 -14.19
C ALA A 236 18.42 19.08 -14.88
N PRO A 237 19.53 19.58 -14.30
CA PRO A 237 20.42 20.50 -15.00
C PRO A 237 21.00 19.93 -16.30
N ALA A 238 21.21 18.61 -16.37
CA ALA A 238 21.75 17.94 -17.55
C ALA A 238 20.66 17.45 -18.51
N LEU A 239 19.53 16.95 -17.96
CA LEU A 239 18.51 16.25 -18.75
C LEU A 239 17.22 17.06 -18.97
N GLY A 240 17.06 18.23 -18.33
CA GLY A 240 15.82 19.02 -18.35
C GLY A 240 15.34 19.50 -19.72
N GLY A 241 16.24 19.55 -20.71
CA GLY A 241 15.88 19.84 -22.10
C GLY A 241 15.19 18.68 -22.84
N ASN A 242 15.24 17.47 -22.30
CA ASN A 242 14.60 16.29 -22.87
C ASN A 242 13.13 16.19 -22.39
N GLU A 243 12.20 16.02 -23.32
CA GLU A 243 10.75 15.89 -23.02
C GLU A 243 10.41 14.63 -22.23
N ALA A 244 11.00 13.48 -22.58
CA ALA A 244 10.79 12.22 -21.87
C ALA A 244 11.30 12.30 -20.42
N PHE A 245 12.42 12.99 -20.19
CA PHE A 245 12.91 13.26 -18.83
C PHE A 245 11.93 14.14 -18.05
N ARG A 246 11.41 15.23 -18.65
CA ARG A 246 10.40 16.09 -17.99
C ARG A 246 9.13 15.32 -17.65
N PHE A 247 8.68 14.43 -18.54
CA PHE A 247 7.55 13.54 -18.27
C PHE A 247 7.80 12.65 -17.05
N ASP A 248 8.95 11.97 -17.00
CA ASP A 248 9.29 11.06 -15.91
C ASP A 248 9.50 11.81 -14.58
N LEU A 249 10.13 12.99 -14.62
CA LEU A 249 10.31 13.85 -13.44
C LEU A 249 8.95 14.23 -12.85
N ILE A 250 7.97 14.60 -13.68
CA ILE A 250 6.61 14.90 -13.23
C ILE A 250 5.95 13.67 -12.59
N ASP A 251 6.06 12.49 -13.20
CA ASP A 251 5.41 11.28 -12.67
C ASP A 251 5.99 10.84 -11.33
N VAL A 252 7.32 10.92 -11.18
CA VAL A 252 8.02 10.58 -9.93
C VAL A 252 7.67 11.58 -8.82
N LEU A 253 7.69 12.90 -9.10
CA LEU A 253 7.30 13.92 -8.12
C LEU A 253 5.82 13.85 -7.76
N ARG A 254 4.94 13.56 -8.74
CA ARG A 254 3.53 13.28 -8.50
C ARG A 254 3.37 12.10 -7.54
N GLN A 255 4.11 11.00 -7.74
CA GLN A 255 4.04 9.85 -6.85
C GLN A 255 4.52 10.18 -5.44
N ALA A 256 5.67 10.86 -5.30
CA ALA A 256 6.19 11.28 -3.99
C ALA A 256 5.20 12.19 -3.24
N LEU A 257 4.60 13.15 -3.94
CA LEU A 257 3.59 14.05 -3.36
C LEU A 257 2.31 13.28 -2.98
N ASN A 258 1.88 12.31 -3.79
CA ASN A 258 0.75 11.46 -3.45
C ASN A 258 1.03 10.65 -2.16
N ASP A 259 2.21 10.06 -2.04
CA ASP A 259 2.62 9.30 -0.85
C ASP A 259 2.64 10.20 0.40
N TYR A 260 3.10 11.45 0.25
CA TYR A 260 3.06 12.48 1.30
C TYR A 260 1.63 12.83 1.74
N THR A 261 0.73 13.07 0.78
CA THR A 261 -0.64 13.50 1.10
C THR A 261 -1.42 12.47 1.92
N PHE A 262 -1.11 11.18 1.77
CA PHE A 262 -1.72 10.15 2.61
C PHE A 262 -1.37 10.34 4.09
N VAL A 263 -0.11 10.66 4.41
CA VAL A 263 0.31 10.91 5.78
C VAL A 263 -0.29 12.21 6.34
N VAL A 264 -0.35 13.27 5.53
CA VAL A 264 -1.00 14.53 5.92
C VAL A 264 -2.48 14.31 6.22
N TYR A 265 -3.18 13.52 5.40
CA TYR A 265 -4.57 13.14 5.63
C TYR A 265 -4.74 12.42 6.98
N GLN A 266 -3.89 11.44 7.29
CA GLN A 266 -3.93 10.75 8.58
C GLN A 266 -3.75 11.72 9.75
N LYS A 267 -2.72 12.59 9.69
CA LYS A 267 -2.46 13.61 10.72
C LYS A 267 -3.63 14.58 10.89
N MET A 268 -4.30 14.96 9.79
CA MET A 268 -5.50 15.80 9.81
C MET A 268 -6.66 15.09 10.52
N MET A 269 -6.89 13.81 10.21
CA MET A 269 -7.96 13.04 10.84
C MET A 269 -7.69 12.75 12.31
N ASP A 270 -6.44 12.47 12.70
CA ASP A 270 -6.05 12.31 14.10
C ASP A 270 -6.31 13.59 14.90
N ALA A 271 -5.97 14.74 14.34
CA ALA A 271 -6.23 16.04 14.95
C ALA A 271 -7.72 16.32 15.10
N TYR A 272 -8.53 15.99 14.08
CA TYR A 272 -9.98 16.06 14.15
C TYR A 272 -10.54 15.17 15.27
N GLN A 273 -10.12 13.90 15.33
CA GLN A 273 -10.58 12.95 16.34
C GLN A 273 -10.18 13.35 17.77
N SER A 274 -9.02 13.99 17.92
CA SER A 274 -8.52 14.53 19.19
C SER A 274 -9.10 15.90 19.55
N ALA A 275 -10.03 16.43 18.73
CA ALA A 275 -10.57 17.79 18.84
C ALA A 275 -9.51 18.91 18.88
N ASP A 276 -8.32 18.69 18.30
CA ASP A 276 -7.27 19.68 18.18
C ASP A 276 -7.48 20.53 16.93
N ALA A 277 -8.25 21.60 17.08
CA ALA A 277 -8.56 22.51 15.98
C ALA A 277 -7.33 23.18 15.37
N THR A 278 -6.28 23.46 16.15
CA THR A 278 -5.08 24.14 15.64
C THR A 278 -4.28 23.21 14.74
N ARG A 279 -4.05 21.97 15.19
CA ARG A 279 -3.37 20.95 14.38
C ARG A 279 -4.23 20.56 13.18
N PHE A 280 -5.55 20.46 13.33
CA PHE A 280 -6.46 20.17 12.22
C PHE A 280 -6.34 21.22 11.10
N GLU A 281 -6.40 22.52 11.42
CA GLU A 281 -6.26 23.58 10.42
C GLU A 281 -4.90 23.57 9.74
N ALA A 282 -3.83 23.31 10.50
CA ALA A 282 -2.48 23.22 9.94
C ALA A 282 -2.35 22.08 8.92
N GLU A 283 -2.83 20.88 9.26
CA GLU A 283 -2.77 19.70 8.37
C GLU A 283 -3.75 19.82 7.18
N ALA A 284 -4.95 20.39 7.40
CA ALA A 284 -5.89 20.69 6.33
C ALA A 284 -5.30 21.68 5.31
N ALA A 285 -4.62 22.73 5.78
CA ALA A 285 -3.92 23.68 4.91
C ALA A 285 -2.77 23.01 4.14
N ARG A 286 -2.00 22.11 4.78
CA ARG A 286 -0.95 21.32 4.11
C ARG A 286 -1.54 20.44 3.00
N LEU A 287 -2.66 19.76 3.27
CA LEU A 287 -3.34 18.92 2.29
C LEU A 287 -3.84 19.74 1.10
N LEU A 288 -4.53 20.86 1.32
CA LEU A 288 -5.01 21.73 0.25
C LEU A 288 -3.87 22.37 -0.56
N THR A 289 -2.76 22.72 0.10
CA THR A 289 -1.55 23.22 -0.57
C THR A 289 -0.94 22.14 -1.48
N ALA A 290 -0.96 20.88 -1.06
CA ALA A 290 -0.49 19.77 -1.89
C ALA A 290 -1.33 19.60 -3.17
N PHE A 291 -2.65 19.84 -3.14
CA PHE A 291 -3.47 19.89 -4.36
C PHE A 291 -2.99 20.99 -5.32
N ASP A 292 -2.74 22.18 -4.80
CA ASP A 292 -2.29 23.32 -5.62
C ASP A 292 -0.91 23.06 -6.25
N GLN A 293 0.01 22.48 -5.47
CA GLN A 293 1.34 22.11 -5.94
C GLN A 293 1.28 21.00 -6.99
N LEU A 294 0.42 19.99 -6.79
CA LEU A 294 0.23 18.94 -7.77
C LEU A 294 -0.35 19.50 -9.07
N ASP A 295 -1.40 20.33 -9.00
CA ASP A 295 -2.02 20.92 -10.19
C ASP A 295 -1.02 21.78 -10.97
N ALA A 296 -0.22 22.59 -10.26
CA ALA A 296 0.82 23.42 -10.87
C ALA A 296 1.92 22.59 -11.56
N LEU A 297 2.38 21.49 -10.96
CA LEU A 297 3.36 20.59 -11.56
C LEU A 297 2.81 19.96 -12.85
N LEU A 298 1.59 19.44 -12.80
CA LEU A 298 0.91 18.80 -13.93
C LEU A 298 0.63 19.79 -15.08
N ALA A 299 0.42 21.07 -14.78
CA ALA A 299 0.21 22.12 -15.78
C ALA A 299 1.43 22.40 -16.68
N THR A 300 2.61 21.85 -16.34
CA THR A 300 3.86 22.11 -17.06
C THR A 300 4.09 21.22 -18.28
N HIS A 301 3.20 20.25 -18.55
CA HIS A 301 3.38 19.32 -19.67
C HIS A 301 2.04 18.82 -20.24
N PRO A 302 1.83 18.80 -21.58
CA PRO A 302 0.51 18.58 -22.19
C PRO A 302 -0.17 17.27 -21.79
N GLN A 303 0.60 16.19 -21.66
CA GLN A 303 0.11 14.85 -21.28
C GLN A 303 -0.57 14.83 -19.89
N TRP A 304 -0.24 15.79 -19.03
CA TRP A 304 -0.72 15.89 -17.66
C TRP A 304 -1.83 16.94 -17.49
N MET A 305 -2.40 17.44 -18.57
CA MET A 305 -3.45 18.47 -18.54
C MET A 305 -4.82 17.91 -18.95
N ILE A 306 -5.91 18.39 -18.33
CA ILE A 306 -7.27 18.00 -18.74
C ILE A 306 -7.74 18.74 -20.02
N GLY A 307 -7.17 19.91 -20.31
CA GLY A 307 -7.55 20.72 -21.46
C GLY A 307 -7.38 20.01 -22.81
N PRO A 308 -6.24 19.38 -23.12
CA PRO A 308 -6.07 18.59 -24.35
C PRO A 308 -7.11 17.47 -24.47
N TRP A 309 -7.42 16.75 -23.39
CA TRP A 309 -8.44 15.70 -23.36
C TRP A 309 -9.83 16.22 -23.72
N ILE A 310 -10.24 17.34 -23.12
CA ILE A 310 -11.52 18.00 -23.42
C ILE A 310 -11.53 18.55 -24.85
N ALA A 311 -10.43 19.17 -25.29
CA ALA A 311 -10.31 19.72 -26.64
C ALA A 311 -10.45 18.62 -27.71
N ASP A 312 -9.80 17.47 -27.51
CA ASP A 312 -9.88 16.31 -28.41
C ASP A 312 -11.29 15.73 -28.49
N ALA A 313 -12.00 15.64 -27.36
CA ALA A 313 -13.39 15.22 -27.33
C ALA A 313 -14.29 16.20 -28.12
N ARG A 314 -14.11 17.50 -27.90
CA ARG A 314 -14.85 18.55 -28.61
C ARG A 314 -14.50 18.61 -30.10
N ALA A 315 -13.33 18.12 -30.52
CA ALA A 315 -12.93 18.08 -31.92
C ALA A 315 -13.58 16.93 -32.71
N LYS A 316 -14.25 15.97 -32.05
CA LYS A 316 -14.91 14.83 -32.72
C LYS A 316 -16.14 15.20 -33.54
N SER A 317 -16.66 16.42 -33.40
CA SER A 317 -17.78 16.93 -34.21
C SER A 317 -17.69 18.45 -34.37
N SER A 318 -18.22 18.98 -35.47
CA SER A 318 -18.41 20.42 -35.67
C SER A 318 -19.78 20.91 -35.17
N ASP A 319 -20.72 20.00 -34.91
CA ASP A 319 -22.07 20.31 -34.43
C ASP A 319 -22.04 20.74 -32.94
N PRO A 320 -22.55 21.93 -32.57
CA PRO A 320 -22.45 22.45 -31.20
C PRO A 320 -23.00 21.51 -30.11
N ALA A 321 -24.18 20.91 -30.35
CA ALA A 321 -24.81 20.01 -29.37
C ALA A 321 -23.98 18.74 -29.16
N THR A 322 -23.46 18.17 -30.26
CA THR A 322 -22.56 17.01 -30.20
C THR A 322 -21.23 17.36 -29.51
N ARG A 323 -20.68 18.56 -29.72
CA ARG A 323 -19.44 19.01 -29.04
C ARG A 323 -19.61 19.11 -27.54
N GLU A 324 -20.74 19.64 -27.09
CA GLU A 324 -21.06 19.73 -25.67
C GLU A 324 -21.26 18.34 -25.05
N LEU A 325 -21.95 17.45 -25.76
CA LEU A 325 -22.14 16.05 -25.35
C LEU A 325 -20.80 15.30 -25.26
N MET A 326 -19.90 15.47 -26.21
CA MET A 326 -18.58 14.84 -26.18
C MET A 326 -17.73 15.34 -25.01
N GLU A 327 -17.81 16.63 -24.69
CA GLU A 327 -17.17 17.14 -23.47
C GLU A 327 -17.80 16.57 -22.19
N THR A 328 -19.14 16.45 -22.13
CA THR A 328 -19.80 15.80 -20.98
C THR A 328 -19.32 14.36 -20.83
N ASN A 329 -19.26 13.60 -21.91
CA ASN A 329 -18.76 12.22 -21.91
C ASN A 329 -17.30 12.16 -21.45
N ALA A 330 -16.45 13.06 -21.95
CA ALA A 330 -15.03 13.12 -21.60
C ALA A 330 -14.80 13.45 -20.11
N ARG A 331 -15.57 14.39 -19.56
CA ARG A 331 -15.56 14.74 -18.14
C ARG A 331 -16.13 13.61 -17.27
N GLN A 332 -17.27 13.04 -17.67
CA GLN A 332 -17.93 11.94 -16.96
C GLN A 332 -17.03 10.71 -16.87
N LEU A 333 -16.38 10.30 -17.97
CA LEU A 333 -15.55 9.09 -18.01
C LEU A 333 -14.48 9.10 -16.92
N VAL A 334 -13.78 10.22 -16.72
CA VAL A 334 -12.66 10.34 -15.76
C VAL A 334 -13.09 10.78 -14.35
N THR A 335 -14.41 10.85 -14.09
CA THR A 335 -14.99 11.24 -12.79
C THR A 335 -16.07 10.26 -12.36
N THR A 336 -17.35 10.58 -12.54
CA THR A 336 -18.48 9.77 -12.03
C THR A 336 -18.76 8.51 -12.82
N TRP A 337 -18.17 8.38 -14.03
CA TRP A 337 -18.32 7.31 -15.02
C TRP A 337 -19.75 7.11 -15.59
N THR A 338 -20.78 7.15 -14.75
CA THR A 338 -22.21 7.13 -15.11
C THR A 338 -22.88 8.49 -14.85
N PRO A 339 -24.06 8.76 -15.47
CA PRO A 339 -24.84 9.97 -15.21
C PRO A 339 -25.48 10.03 -13.81
N VAL A 340 -25.46 8.92 -13.06
CA VAL A 340 -26.02 8.82 -11.70
C VAL A 340 -24.91 8.56 -10.70
N ASP A 341 -25.18 8.73 -9.40
CA ASP A 341 -24.21 8.33 -8.38
C ASP A 341 -24.14 6.80 -8.33
N ASN A 342 -22.98 6.25 -8.72
CA ASN A 342 -22.74 4.82 -8.72
C ASN A 342 -21.43 4.53 -7.96
N PRO A 343 -21.49 4.13 -6.68
CA PRO A 343 -20.29 3.94 -5.87
C PRO A 343 -19.37 2.83 -6.40
N GLY A 344 -19.85 1.95 -7.30
CA GLY A 344 -18.99 0.96 -7.95
C GLY A 344 -18.11 1.51 -9.06
N LEU A 345 -18.45 2.66 -9.65
CA LEU A 345 -17.79 3.20 -10.85
C LEU A 345 -17.32 4.65 -10.71
N ASN A 346 -17.78 5.36 -9.67
CA ASN A 346 -17.23 6.67 -9.35
C ASN A 346 -15.71 6.59 -9.14
N ASP A 347 -14.99 7.53 -9.75
CA ASP A 347 -13.53 7.65 -9.73
C ASP A 347 -12.77 6.42 -10.29
N TYR A 348 -13.46 5.46 -10.92
CA TYR A 348 -12.84 4.27 -11.51
C TYR A 348 -11.73 4.65 -12.48
N ALA A 349 -11.97 5.63 -13.35
CA ALA A 349 -11.00 6.15 -14.32
C ALA A 349 -10.39 7.49 -13.91
N SER A 350 -10.23 7.71 -12.60
CA SER A 350 -9.59 8.92 -12.03
C SER A 350 -8.18 9.18 -12.60
N ARG A 351 -7.83 10.46 -12.74
CA ARG A 351 -6.56 10.91 -13.37
C ARG A 351 -5.88 12.02 -12.58
N SER A 352 -4.57 12.00 -12.45
CA SER A 352 -3.77 13.16 -12.03
C SER A 352 -3.58 14.09 -13.22
N ARG A 353 -4.55 14.97 -13.49
CA ARG A 353 -4.45 15.99 -14.54
C ARG A 353 -4.68 17.40 -13.98
N SER A 354 -3.86 18.37 -14.38
CA SER A 354 -4.09 19.78 -14.05
C SER A 354 -5.46 20.22 -14.57
N GLY A 355 -6.16 21.02 -13.77
CA GLY A 355 -7.56 21.38 -13.92
C GLY A 355 -8.50 20.37 -13.26
N LEU A 356 -8.26 19.07 -13.40
CA LEU A 356 -9.05 18.05 -12.70
C LEU A 356 -8.65 17.97 -11.21
N VAL A 357 -7.36 18.07 -10.91
CA VAL A 357 -6.86 18.10 -9.52
C VAL A 357 -7.37 19.34 -8.79
N GLY A 358 -7.16 20.53 -9.36
CA GLY A 358 -7.57 21.80 -8.76
C GLY A 358 -9.08 22.02 -8.69
N ASP A 359 -9.82 21.77 -9.78
CA ASP A 359 -11.23 22.19 -9.83
C ASP A 359 -12.21 21.09 -9.44
N TYR A 360 -11.82 19.82 -9.48
CA TYR A 360 -12.69 18.70 -9.11
C TYR A 360 -12.26 18.08 -7.79
N TYR A 361 -11.05 17.51 -7.71
CA TYR A 361 -10.65 16.77 -6.51
C TYR A 361 -10.48 17.68 -5.29
N LYS A 362 -9.71 18.76 -5.41
CA LYS A 362 -9.50 19.71 -4.31
C LYS A 362 -10.83 20.25 -3.77
N HIS A 363 -11.76 20.59 -4.66
CA HIS A 363 -13.06 21.14 -4.25
C HIS A 363 -13.88 20.16 -3.42
N ARG A 364 -13.84 18.85 -3.72
CA ARG A 364 -14.47 17.83 -2.86
C ARG A 364 -13.89 17.83 -1.46
N TRP A 365 -12.57 17.94 -1.35
CA TRP A 365 -11.85 17.99 -0.08
C TRP A 365 -12.13 19.28 0.68
N GLU A 366 -12.25 20.43 0.01
CA GLU A 366 -12.65 21.70 0.62
C GLU A 366 -14.04 21.61 1.27
N ILE A 367 -15.01 21.01 0.58
CA ILE A 367 -16.36 20.77 1.13
C ILE A 367 -16.28 19.90 2.39
N TYR A 368 -15.51 18.80 2.34
CA TYR A 368 -15.38 17.89 3.47
C TYR A 368 -14.67 18.52 4.67
N ILE A 369 -13.54 19.17 4.44
CA ILE A 369 -12.76 19.89 5.46
C ILE A 369 -13.61 21.00 6.09
N GLY A 370 -14.41 21.71 5.29
CA GLY A 370 -15.37 22.70 5.80
C GLY A 370 -16.36 22.10 6.80
N ASN A 371 -16.94 20.94 6.47
CA ASN A 371 -17.86 20.25 7.37
C ASN A 371 -17.19 19.77 8.67
N LEU A 372 -15.93 19.31 8.61
CA LEU A 372 -15.16 18.92 9.80
C LEU A 372 -14.82 20.15 10.66
N ARG A 373 -14.45 21.27 10.03
CA ARG A 373 -14.20 22.55 10.72
C ARG A 373 -15.44 23.03 11.46
N ASP A 374 -16.61 22.97 10.82
CA ASP A 374 -17.88 23.33 11.44
C ASP A 374 -18.20 22.44 12.65
N ALA A 375 -17.92 21.14 12.54
CA ALA A 375 -18.11 20.20 13.65
C ALA A 375 -17.17 20.52 14.83
N LEU A 376 -15.89 20.81 14.58
CA LEU A 376 -14.93 21.24 15.62
C LEU A 376 -15.34 22.56 16.29
N ALA A 377 -15.98 23.46 15.55
CA ALA A 377 -16.53 24.71 16.09
C ALA A 377 -17.84 24.53 16.88
N GLY A 378 -18.37 23.31 16.98
CA GLY A 378 -19.63 23.02 17.67
C GLY A 378 -20.90 23.29 16.85
N ASN A 379 -20.76 23.56 15.53
CA ASN A 379 -21.89 23.80 14.64
C ASN A 379 -22.53 22.50 14.11
N GLY A 380 -21.94 21.34 14.42
CA GLY A 380 -22.32 20.03 13.89
C GLY A 380 -21.76 19.75 12.49
N ILE A 381 -21.88 18.51 12.02
CA ILE A 381 -21.45 18.11 10.67
C ILE A 381 -22.59 18.43 9.69
N GLY A 382 -22.35 19.34 8.74
CA GLY A 382 -23.27 19.65 7.66
C GLY A 382 -23.47 18.49 6.67
N ASN A 383 -24.53 18.55 5.85
CA ASN A 383 -24.74 17.58 4.78
C ASN A 383 -23.59 17.65 3.76
N TYR A 384 -22.99 16.52 3.40
CA TYR A 384 -21.97 16.49 2.35
C TYR A 384 -22.59 16.77 0.98
N THR A 385 -22.30 17.94 0.41
CA THR A 385 -22.81 18.38 -0.90
C THR A 385 -21.94 17.96 -2.07
N GLY A 386 -20.84 17.22 -1.83
CA GLY A 386 -19.89 16.83 -2.87
C GLY A 386 -20.51 16.02 -4.00
N VAL A 387 -21.47 15.13 -3.73
CA VAL A 387 -22.14 14.37 -4.79
C VAL A 387 -22.88 15.29 -5.76
N ALA A 388 -23.59 16.30 -5.27
CA ALA A 388 -24.30 17.24 -6.14
C ALA A 388 -23.31 18.07 -6.99
N PHE A 389 -22.19 18.47 -6.40
CA PHE A 389 -21.09 19.14 -7.10
C PHE A 389 -20.51 18.25 -8.22
N GLU A 390 -20.16 17.00 -7.92
CA GLU A 390 -19.55 16.07 -8.87
C GLU A 390 -20.47 15.84 -10.08
N GLN A 391 -21.77 15.67 -9.83
CA GLN A 391 -22.76 15.46 -10.90
C GLN A 391 -22.90 16.72 -11.78
N GLY A 392 -22.79 17.91 -11.19
CA GLY A 392 -22.84 19.20 -11.89
C GLY A 392 -21.59 19.50 -12.71
N TRP A 393 -20.39 19.17 -12.21
CA TRP A 393 -19.11 19.49 -12.84
C TRP A 393 -18.97 18.95 -14.28
N ARG A 394 -19.58 17.78 -14.56
CA ARG A 394 -19.54 17.14 -15.90
C ARG A 394 -20.22 17.97 -16.98
N SER A 395 -21.21 18.76 -16.60
CA SER A 395 -21.99 19.61 -17.52
C SER A 395 -21.64 21.09 -17.37
N ASP A 396 -20.78 21.45 -16.42
CA ASP A 396 -20.32 22.83 -16.25
C ASP A 396 -19.39 23.23 -17.40
N ARG A 397 -19.63 24.43 -17.93
CA ARG A 397 -18.88 25.07 -19.03
C ARG A 397 -18.41 26.48 -18.64
N SER A 398 -18.55 26.86 -17.37
CA SER A 398 -18.09 28.15 -16.84
C SER A 398 -16.57 28.27 -16.86
N VAL A 399 -15.86 27.13 -16.75
CA VAL A 399 -14.40 27.05 -16.79
C VAL A 399 -13.92 26.44 -18.11
N THR A 400 -12.95 27.11 -18.75
CA THR A 400 -12.21 26.58 -19.90
C THR A 400 -10.79 26.22 -19.48
N TYR A 401 -10.35 25.02 -19.86
CA TYR A 401 -9.03 24.51 -19.49
C TYR A 401 -7.96 24.82 -20.54
N PRO A 402 -6.75 25.27 -20.15
CA PRO A 402 -5.64 25.48 -21.08
C PRO A 402 -5.24 24.21 -21.82
N THR A 403 -4.92 24.33 -23.10
CA THR A 403 -4.41 23.22 -23.94
C THR A 403 -2.90 23.26 -24.15
N THR A 404 -2.22 24.27 -23.61
CA THR A 404 -0.77 24.46 -23.70
C THR A 404 -0.19 24.68 -22.31
N PRO A 405 1.02 24.15 -22.02
CA PRO A 405 1.66 24.34 -20.73
C PRO A 405 1.89 25.81 -20.39
N SER A 406 1.84 26.14 -19.10
CA SER A 406 1.91 27.52 -18.62
C SER A 406 3.30 27.97 -18.16
N THR A 407 4.18 27.04 -17.77
CA THR A 407 5.45 27.32 -17.08
C THR A 407 6.53 26.26 -17.33
N ASP A 408 7.75 26.54 -16.86
CA ASP A 408 8.90 25.63 -16.93
C ASP A 408 8.78 24.49 -15.90
N THR A 409 8.83 23.25 -16.37
CA THR A 409 8.73 22.03 -15.53
C THR A 409 9.78 21.99 -14.44
N ILE A 410 11.05 22.32 -14.74
CA ILE A 410 12.16 22.18 -13.80
C ILE A 410 12.05 23.23 -12.69
N ALA A 411 11.66 24.45 -13.03
CA ALA A 411 11.43 25.51 -12.05
C ALA A 411 10.31 25.13 -11.06
N VAL A 412 9.18 24.65 -11.56
CA VAL A 412 8.04 24.24 -10.73
C VAL A 412 8.39 23.00 -9.90
N ALA A 413 9.08 22.02 -10.47
CA ALA A 413 9.56 20.84 -9.78
C ALA A 413 10.47 21.18 -8.58
N ASN A 414 11.43 22.09 -8.78
CA ASN A 414 12.30 22.56 -7.69
C ASN A 414 11.53 23.34 -6.62
N GLN A 415 10.56 24.18 -7.00
CA GLN A 415 9.73 24.93 -6.05
C GLN A 415 8.87 24.00 -5.19
N LEU A 416 8.26 23.00 -5.82
CA LEU A 416 7.51 21.94 -5.14
C LEU A 416 8.42 21.23 -4.13
N TRP A 417 9.58 20.74 -4.57
CA TRP A 417 10.50 20.00 -3.71
C TRP A 417 11.07 20.85 -2.56
N ALA A 418 11.35 22.13 -2.80
CA ALA A 418 11.79 23.04 -1.74
C ALA A 418 10.75 23.23 -0.63
N THR A 419 9.46 23.04 -0.95
CA THR A 419 8.37 23.20 0.02
C THR A 419 8.05 21.91 0.77
N ILE A 420 7.97 20.79 0.05
CA ILE A 420 7.52 19.51 0.63
C ILE A 420 8.66 18.54 0.93
N GLY A 421 9.82 18.68 0.28
CA GLY A 421 10.91 17.70 0.37
C GLY A 421 11.41 17.53 1.81
N ALA A 422 11.55 18.63 2.56
CA ALA A 422 11.92 18.56 3.98
C ALA A 422 10.86 17.86 4.84
N ASP A 423 9.57 18.14 4.60
CA ASP A 423 8.46 17.49 5.31
C ASP A 423 8.37 15.99 4.97
N ILE A 424 8.60 15.64 3.70
CA ILE A 424 8.67 14.26 3.21
C ILE A 424 9.83 13.54 3.87
N SER A 425 11.04 14.10 3.84
CA SER A 425 12.21 13.47 4.47
C SER A 425 12.01 13.30 5.97
N ALA A 426 11.48 14.29 6.68
CA ALA A 426 11.18 14.17 8.10
C ALA A 426 10.10 13.10 8.41
N THR A 427 9.12 12.94 7.53
CA THR A 427 8.04 11.97 7.70
C THR A 427 8.45 10.55 7.27
N ALA A 428 9.28 10.42 6.23
CA ALA A 428 9.80 9.17 5.71
C ALA A 428 10.95 8.62 6.58
N MET A 429 11.75 9.49 7.21
CA MET A 429 12.68 9.08 8.28
C MET A 429 11.99 8.46 9.50
N ALA A 430 10.66 8.48 9.56
CA ALA A 430 9.90 7.85 10.63
C ALA A 430 9.34 6.47 10.26
N THR A 431 9.43 5.99 9.02
CA THR A 431 8.95 4.64 8.64
C THR A 431 9.78 4.00 7.53
N GLY A 432 9.88 2.67 7.53
CA GLY A 432 10.52 1.89 6.48
C GLY A 432 9.77 0.59 6.22
N ARG A 433 9.82 0.10 4.98
CA ARG A 433 9.16 -1.16 4.59
C ARG A 433 10.10 -1.98 3.73
N TRP A 434 10.29 -3.25 4.07
CA TRP A 434 11.13 -4.19 3.33
C TRP A 434 10.37 -5.47 3.03
N ARG A 435 10.90 -6.28 2.11
CA ARG A 435 10.39 -7.63 1.88
C ARG A 435 11.20 -8.66 2.62
N TRP A 436 10.55 -9.79 2.85
CA TRP A 436 11.20 -11.01 3.25
C TRP A 436 10.62 -12.20 2.49
N SER A 437 11.46 -13.18 2.25
CA SER A 437 11.09 -14.47 1.66
C SER A 437 11.91 -15.51 2.36
N LEU A 438 11.25 -16.50 2.94
CA LEU A 438 11.94 -17.72 3.35
C LEU A 438 12.52 -18.39 2.11
N THR A 439 13.71 -18.98 2.26
CA THR A 439 14.41 -19.67 1.17
C THR A 439 14.53 -21.18 1.43
N GLN A 440 14.33 -21.61 2.67
CA GLN A 440 14.52 -22.97 3.17
C GLN A 440 13.45 -23.32 4.22
N GLY A 441 12.70 -24.39 3.97
CA GLY A 441 11.68 -24.87 4.91
C GLY A 441 12.29 -25.72 6.04
N GLY A 442 11.84 -25.48 7.27
CA GLY A 442 12.19 -26.31 8.44
C GLY A 442 13.60 -26.11 8.99
N THR A 443 14.33 -25.07 8.56
CA THR A 443 15.62 -24.66 9.12
C THR A 443 15.59 -23.19 9.50
N THR A 444 16.35 -22.83 10.53
CA THR A 444 16.54 -21.42 10.90
C THR A 444 17.33 -20.67 9.84
N GLU A 445 16.82 -19.53 9.42
CA GLU A 445 17.42 -18.55 8.51
C GLU A 445 17.59 -17.20 9.21
N THR A 446 18.39 -16.32 8.60
CA THR A 446 18.61 -14.97 9.09
C THR A 446 18.24 -13.96 8.02
N PHE A 447 17.34 -13.04 8.35
CA PHE A 447 17.02 -11.89 7.52
C PHE A 447 17.74 -10.65 8.06
N THR A 448 18.19 -9.78 7.15
CA THR A 448 18.88 -8.53 7.51
C THR A 448 18.38 -7.37 6.66
N TRP A 449 18.12 -6.23 7.30
CA TRP A 449 17.68 -5.00 6.65
C TRP A 449 18.52 -3.82 7.12
N ASP A 450 18.85 -2.92 6.21
CA ASP A 450 19.58 -1.69 6.51
C ASP A 450 18.60 -0.59 6.92
N LEU A 451 18.74 -0.11 8.16
CA LEU A 451 17.92 0.92 8.80
C LEU A 451 18.71 2.22 8.98
N THR A 452 19.91 2.34 8.40
CA THR A 452 20.82 3.46 8.65
C THR A 452 20.16 4.81 8.42
N ASP A 453 19.43 4.96 7.31
CA ASP A 453 18.77 6.22 6.94
C ASP A 453 17.49 6.49 7.77
N LEU A 454 16.96 5.47 8.46
CA LEU A 454 15.77 5.56 9.30
C LEU A 454 16.09 6.09 10.71
N ILE A 455 17.32 5.90 11.17
CA ILE A 455 17.73 6.18 12.55
C ILE A 455 18.58 7.45 12.62
N ALA A 456 17.99 8.54 13.11
CA ALA A 456 18.67 9.83 13.30
C ALA A 456 19.18 10.07 14.73
N GLY A 457 18.82 9.21 15.68
CA GLY A 457 19.04 9.46 17.10
C GLY A 457 18.48 8.36 18.00
N PRO A 458 18.64 8.50 19.32
CA PRO A 458 17.96 7.68 20.33
C PRO A 458 16.47 7.58 20.02
N THR A 459 15.96 6.37 19.84
CA THR A 459 14.57 6.18 19.44
C THR A 459 14.04 4.79 19.80
N ARG A 460 12.74 4.64 19.61
CA ARG A 460 12.06 3.35 19.62
C ARG A 460 11.73 2.95 18.19
N LEU A 461 11.99 1.70 17.85
CA LEU A 461 11.48 1.06 16.66
C LEU A 461 10.26 0.23 17.04
N ALA A 462 9.21 0.31 16.23
CA ALA A 462 8.14 -0.69 16.18
C ALA A 462 8.27 -1.43 14.84
N VAL A 463 8.31 -2.75 14.89
CA VAL A 463 8.59 -3.62 13.75
C VAL A 463 7.47 -4.64 13.65
N ILE A 464 6.88 -4.80 12.47
CA ILE A 464 5.76 -5.70 12.22
C ILE A 464 6.11 -6.59 11.03
N PHE A 465 5.97 -7.90 11.21
CA PHE A 465 6.07 -8.88 10.14
C PHE A 465 4.68 -9.19 9.60
N ASP A 466 4.38 -8.69 8.39
CA ASP A 466 3.12 -8.95 7.71
C ASP A 466 3.32 -10.02 6.64
N TYR A 467 2.76 -11.20 6.87
CA TYR A 467 2.67 -12.25 5.86
C TYR A 467 1.86 -11.81 4.63
N GLN A 468 2.30 -12.20 3.43
CA GLN A 468 1.63 -11.87 2.17
C GLN A 468 1.18 -13.10 1.39
N SER A 469 2.03 -14.12 1.26
CA SER A 469 1.68 -15.33 0.49
C SER A 469 2.59 -16.52 0.80
N GLY A 470 2.10 -17.73 0.52
CA GLY A 470 2.73 -18.99 0.89
C GLY A 470 1.74 -20.06 1.35
N ALA A 471 2.21 -21.27 1.63
CA ALA A 471 1.44 -22.29 2.34
C ALA A 471 1.89 -22.47 3.81
N HIS A 472 3.03 -21.90 4.18
CA HIS A 472 3.63 -22.07 5.51
C HIS A 472 3.82 -20.73 6.23
N ALA A 473 3.62 -20.74 7.56
CA ALA A 473 3.83 -19.57 8.39
C ALA A 473 5.33 -19.28 8.57
N LEU A 474 5.66 -18.00 8.72
CA LEU A 474 6.96 -17.54 9.21
C LEU A 474 6.91 -17.59 10.73
N GLN A 475 7.80 -18.38 11.34
CA GLN A 475 8.13 -18.31 12.75
C GLN A 475 9.33 -17.36 12.89
N ILE A 476 9.28 -16.47 13.88
CA ILE A 476 10.29 -15.46 14.16
C ILE A 476 10.78 -15.71 15.59
N ASP A 477 12.02 -16.15 15.74
CA ASP A 477 12.57 -16.59 17.03
C ASP A 477 13.26 -15.42 17.77
N GLU A 478 13.83 -14.47 17.02
CA GLU A 478 14.59 -13.35 17.57
C GLU A 478 14.64 -12.19 16.59
N LEU A 479 14.60 -10.96 17.10
CA LEU A 479 14.85 -9.73 16.36
C LEU A 479 15.85 -8.86 17.11
N GLU A 480 16.91 -8.42 16.44
CA GLU A 480 17.94 -7.57 17.02
C GLU A 480 18.29 -6.37 16.14
N LEU A 481 18.66 -5.26 16.78
CA LEU A 481 19.22 -4.08 16.13
C LEU A 481 20.71 -4.04 16.38
N LEU A 482 21.49 -3.95 15.30
CA LEU A 482 22.93 -3.79 15.33
C LEU A 482 23.32 -2.36 14.91
N ARG A 483 24.26 -1.76 15.64
CA ARG A 483 24.98 -0.53 15.25
C ARG A 483 26.41 -0.90 14.92
N ASN A 484 26.87 -0.61 13.71
CA ASN A 484 28.20 -0.96 13.22
C ASN A 484 28.54 -2.44 13.46
N GLY A 485 27.56 -3.33 13.24
CA GLY A 485 27.67 -4.78 13.47
C GLY A 485 27.67 -5.22 14.94
N THR A 486 27.52 -4.29 15.90
CA THR A 486 27.40 -4.61 17.33
C THR A 486 25.94 -4.49 17.76
N ARG A 487 25.40 -5.54 18.40
CA ARG A 487 24.03 -5.54 18.91
C ARG A 487 23.82 -4.44 19.96
N ILE A 488 22.79 -3.61 19.77
CA ILE A 488 22.39 -2.51 20.67
C ILE A 488 20.97 -2.65 21.23
N ALA A 489 20.12 -3.45 20.60
CA ALA A 489 18.80 -3.81 21.12
C ALA A 489 18.41 -5.21 20.63
N ILE A 490 17.55 -5.90 21.37
CA ILE A 490 17.08 -7.25 21.04
C ILE A 490 15.69 -7.50 21.61
N ASP A 491 14.91 -8.32 20.94
CA ASP A 491 13.63 -8.87 21.35
C ASP A 491 13.61 -10.36 20.93
N THR A 492 13.31 -11.27 21.87
CA THR A 492 13.49 -12.75 21.73
C THR A 492 12.19 -13.52 21.90
N HIS A 493 11.04 -12.86 21.76
CA HIS A 493 9.77 -13.59 21.77
C HIS A 493 9.55 -14.34 20.46
N ASP A 494 8.89 -15.48 20.58
CA ASP A 494 8.45 -16.27 19.45
C ASP A 494 7.25 -15.56 18.79
N GLY A 495 7.41 -15.15 17.54
CA GLY A 495 6.36 -14.56 16.71
C GLY A 495 6.01 -15.48 15.55
N TRP A 496 4.77 -15.38 15.07
CA TRP A 496 4.22 -16.20 13.99
C TRP A 496 3.36 -15.34 13.06
N THR A 497 3.63 -15.38 11.76
CA THR A 497 2.75 -14.77 10.76
C THR A 497 2.47 -15.70 9.58
N GLY A 498 1.22 -15.73 9.11
CA GLY A 498 0.75 -16.73 8.15
C GLY A 498 -0.77 -16.78 8.02
N SER A 499 -1.35 -17.98 8.00
CA SER A 499 -2.81 -18.16 8.07
C SER A 499 -3.39 -17.83 9.45
N ILE A 500 -2.53 -17.87 10.47
CA ILE A 500 -2.80 -17.42 11.85
C ILE A 500 -1.62 -16.53 12.21
N ASP A 501 -1.93 -15.34 12.70
CA ASP A 501 -0.98 -14.36 13.16
C ASP A 501 -0.95 -14.36 14.70
N ASP A 502 0.23 -14.51 15.29
CA ASP A 502 0.45 -14.54 16.74
C ASP A 502 1.78 -13.85 17.08
N ASP A 503 1.75 -12.84 17.94
CA ASP A 503 2.90 -12.03 18.39
C ASP A 503 3.96 -11.70 17.30
N HIS A 504 3.56 -11.33 16.08
CA HIS A 504 4.50 -11.01 14.98
C HIS A 504 5.02 -9.55 15.01
N ALA A 505 4.89 -8.88 16.17
CA ALA A 505 5.20 -7.47 16.36
C ALA A 505 6.29 -7.26 17.43
N TYR A 506 7.36 -6.59 17.04
CA TYR A 506 8.56 -6.41 17.82
C TYR A 506 8.79 -4.93 18.15
N SER A 507 9.43 -4.66 19.28
CA SER A 507 9.86 -3.29 19.60
C SER A 507 11.27 -3.27 20.12
N LEU A 508 12.10 -2.40 19.52
CA LEU A 508 13.51 -2.27 19.84
C LEU A 508 13.78 -0.84 20.25
N ALA A 509 14.21 -0.64 21.49
CA ALA A 509 14.52 0.67 22.04
C ALA A 509 16.03 0.81 22.24
N PHE A 510 16.57 2.00 21.97
CA PHE A 510 17.95 2.31 22.33
C PHE A 510 18.10 3.80 22.67
N THR A 511 18.90 4.08 23.69
CA THR A 511 19.14 5.44 24.22
C THR A 511 20.50 6.00 23.82
N SER A 512 21.36 5.18 23.18
CA SER A 512 22.71 5.60 22.80
C SER A 512 22.68 6.68 21.71
N ALA A 513 23.47 7.74 21.88
CA ALA A 513 23.55 8.84 20.93
C ALA A 513 24.03 8.38 19.54
N HIS A 514 23.34 8.85 18.50
CA HIS A 514 23.73 8.67 17.11
C HIS A 514 24.98 9.49 16.78
N THR A 515 25.91 8.92 16.03
CA THR A 515 27.10 9.59 15.51
C THR A 515 27.07 9.55 13.98
N PRO A 516 27.32 10.67 13.28
CA PRO A 516 27.38 10.67 11.82
C PRO A 516 28.34 9.60 11.29
N GLY A 517 27.83 8.72 10.42
CA GLY A 517 28.57 7.59 9.85
C GLY A 517 28.30 6.23 10.51
N ASP A 518 27.48 6.17 11.56
CA ASP A 518 26.96 4.89 12.07
C ASP A 518 26.10 4.18 11.02
N SER A 519 26.23 2.85 10.92
CA SER A 519 25.30 1.99 10.19
C SER A 519 24.39 1.24 11.15
N TYR A 520 23.10 1.16 10.83
CA TYR A 520 22.13 0.39 11.61
C TYR A 520 21.57 -0.77 10.79
N THR A 521 21.60 -1.97 11.35
CA THR A 521 21.10 -3.17 10.69
C THR A 521 20.11 -3.86 11.61
N LEU A 522 18.90 -4.10 11.13
CA LEU A 522 17.95 -4.98 11.79
C LEU A 522 18.21 -6.41 11.33
N ARG A 523 18.24 -7.36 12.26
CA ARG A 523 18.47 -8.77 11.96
C ARG A 523 17.42 -9.63 12.65
N ALA A 524 16.74 -10.48 11.89
CA ALA A 524 15.77 -11.43 12.41
C ALA A 524 16.29 -12.86 12.25
N THR A 525 16.09 -13.68 13.26
CA THR A 525 16.25 -15.13 13.21
C THR A 525 14.87 -15.74 13.02
N VAL A 526 14.67 -16.49 11.94
CA VAL A 526 13.35 -16.96 11.52
C VAL A 526 13.40 -18.41 11.06
N SER A 527 12.26 -19.09 11.01
CA SER A 527 12.12 -20.40 10.37
C SER A 527 10.75 -20.57 9.74
N GLY A 528 10.63 -21.51 8.80
CA GLY A 528 9.36 -21.83 8.16
C GLY A 528 8.63 -22.97 8.88
N ALA A 529 7.36 -22.75 9.25
CA ALA A 529 6.49 -23.71 9.92
C ALA A 529 6.07 -24.86 8.98
N GLY A 530 7.00 -25.77 8.69
CA GLY A 530 6.78 -26.96 7.86
C GLY A 530 7.24 -26.84 6.40
N GLY A 531 7.59 -25.64 5.93
CA GLY A 531 8.02 -25.39 4.55
C GLY A 531 8.61 -23.99 4.36
N GLY A 532 9.20 -23.72 3.18
CA GLY A 532 9.98 -22.51 2.90
C GLY A 532 9.28 -21.50 1.98
N ASP A 533 8.08 -21.81 1.51
CA ASP A 533 7.23 -20.93 0.72
C ASP A 533 6.42 -20.03 1.66
N SER A 534 7.10 -19.02 2.19
CA SER A 534 6.49 -17.94 2.95
C SER A 534 7.15 -16.63 2.57
N THR A 535 6.33 -15.66 2.19
CA THR A 535 6.77 -14.34 1.75
C THR A 535 5.94 -13.28 2.42
N GLY A 536 6.56 -12.15 2.72
CA GLY A 536 5.87 -11.04 3.30
C GLY A 536 6.64 -9.75 3.28
N VAL A 537 6.19 -8.84 4.12
CA VAL A 537 6.76 -7.51 4.29
C VAL A 537 7.06 -7.25 5.75
N LEU A 538 8.12 -6.48 5.97
CA LEU A 538 8.55 -5.97 7.25
C LEU A 538 8.23 -4.48 7.26
N ASP A 539 7.33 -4.04 8.13
CA ASP A 539 7.06 -2.63 8.37
C ASP A 539 7.81 -2.19 9.64
N VAL A 540 8.60 -1.14 9.54
CA VAL A 540 9.30 -0.52 10.66
C VAL A 540 8.81 0.91 10.80
N SER A 541 8.48 1.33 12.01
CA SER A 541 8.20 2.73 12.33
C SER A 541 9.06 3.21 13.48
N VAL A 542 9.30 4.51 13.48
CA VAL A 542 10.04 5.28 14.47
C VAL A 542 9.03 6.24 15.12
N PRO A 543 8.18 5.74 16.03
CA PRO A 543 7.09 6.53 16.64
C PRO A 543 7.55 7.80 17.36
N GLY A 544 8.85 7.94 17.66
CA GLY A 544 9.46 9.18 18.13
C GLY A 544 10.71 8.92 18.98
N PRO A 545 11.51 9.97 19.25
CA PRO A 545 12.65 9.86 20.14
C PRO A 545 12.20 9.44 21.54
N ILE A 546 13.00 8.60 22.20
CA ILE A 546 12.84 8.32 23.63
C ILE A 546 13.34 9.57 24.35
N THR A 547 12.45 10.51 24.65
CA THR A 547 12.80 11.79 25.30
C THR A 547 12.79 11.72 26.82
N ASP A 548 12.49 10.57 27.40
CA ASP A 548 12.34 10.46 28.84
C ASP A 548 13.17 9.32 29.38
N ASP A 549 14.05 9.66 30.32
CA ASP A 549 14.85 8.73 31.13
C ASP A 549 13.96 7.88 32.07
N SER A 550 12.64 7.91 31.85
CA SER A 550 11.61 7.28 32.65
C SER A 550 11.14 5.93 32.13
N PHE A 551 11.36 5.48 30.90
CA PHE A 551 10.92 4.12 30.55
C PHE A 551 11.58 3.07 31.48
N VAL A 552 10.87 2.02 31.94
CA VAL A 552 11.40 0.94 32.82
C VAL A 552 11.19 -0.44 32.20
N GLY A 553 10.05 -0.63 31.55
CA GLY A 553 9.77 -1.86 30.82
C GLY A 553 8.39 -1.84 30.16
N ARG A 554 8.08 -2.90 29.41
CA ARG A 554 6.80 -3.02 28.68
C ARG A 554 6.10 -4.31 29.03
N PHE A 555 4.82 -4.20 29.35
CA PHE A 555 3.91 -5.32 29.58
C PHE A 555 3.01 -5.51 28.35
N ARG A 556 2.90 -6.74 27.83
CA ARG A 556 2.05 -7.07 26.69
C ARG A 556 0.84 -7.89 27.15
N ARG A 557 -0.34 -7.60 26.59
CA ARG A 557 -1.57 -8.37 26.85
C ARG A 557 -2.03 -9.02 25.55
N ASN A 558 -2.06 -10.35 25.51
CA ASN A 558 -2.70 -11.06 24.41
C ASN A 558 -4.22 -10.86 24.52
N SER A 559 -4.80 -10.13 23.55
CA SER A 559 -6.26 -10.05 23.42
C SER A 559 -6.71 -11.11 22.41
N ALA A 560 -7.68 -11.94 22.79
CA ALA A 560 -8.18 -13.07 22.00
C ALA A 560 -9.02 -12.66 20.76
N GLY A 561 -8.73 -11.51 20.14
CA GLY A 561 -9.45 -10.97 18.99
C GLY A 561 -8.51 -10.51 17.88
N VAL A 562 -8.67 -11.09 16.69
CA VAL A 562 -7.89 -10.82 15.48
C VAL A 562 -7.83 -9.30 15.17
N GLY A 563 -6.61 -8.74 15.13
CA GLY A 563 -6.31 -7.45 14.49
C GLY A 563 -5.93 -6.26 15.37
N GLN A 564 -5.84 -6.40 16.70
CA GLN A 564 -5.35 -5.33 17.58
C GLN A 564 -4.36 -5.86 18.64
N HIS A 565 -3.14 -5.34 18.62
CA HIS A 565 -2.06 -5.65 19.57
C HIS A 565 -1.98 -4.58 20.65
N GLU A 566 -2.10 -4.95 21.93
CA GLU A 566 -2.05 -3.98 23.04
C GLU A 566 -0.77 -4.13 23.88
N THR A 567 -0.06 -3.02 24.08
CA THR A 567 1.09 -2.98 24.99
C THR A 567 0.96 -1.83 25.99
N LEU A 568 1.48 -2.02 27.21
CA LEU A 568 1.56 -1.00 28.26
C LEU A 568 3.02 -0.67 28.53
N ASP A 569 3.40 0.59 28.38
CA ASP A 569 4.72 1.09 28.78
C ASP A 569 4.67 1.47 30.26
N LEU A 570 5.61 0.91 31.02
CA LEU A 570 5.84 1.17 32.44
C LEU A 570 6.94 2.24 32.57
N ASN A 571 6.60 3.39 33.14
CA ASN A 571 7.55 4.49 33.35
C ASN A 571 8.08 4.53 34.81
N ALA A 572 9.22 5.17 35.06
CA ALA A 572 10.01 5.15 36.29
C ALA A 572 9.44 6.10 37.32
N ASP A 573 8.62 7.05 36.86
CA ASP A 573 7.73 7.84 37.68
C ASP A 573 6.45 7.08 38.07
N HIS A 574 6.40 5.77 37.78
CA HIS A 574 5.29 4.86 38.04
C HIS A 574 4.03 5.14 37.20
N THR A 575 4.12 5.91 36.11
CA THR A 575 2.99 6.11 35.17
C THR A 575 2.91 5.01 34.09
N LEU A 576 1.75 4.91 33.44
CA LEU A 576 1.45 3.94 32.39
C LEU A 576 1.05 4.61 31.08
N GLN A 577 1.55 4.11 29.94
CA GLN A 577 1.09 4.50 28.61
C GLN A 577 0.64 3.27 27.80
N ARG A 578 -0.66 3.20 27.47
CA ARG A 578 -1.17 2.15 26.57
C ARG A 578 -0.86 2.48 25.13
N HIS A 579 -0.51 1.44 24.37
CA HIS A 579 -0.34 1.46 22.94
C HIS A 579 -1.22 0.39 22.29
N VAL A 580 -1.81 0.71 21.15
CA VAL A 580 -2.50 -0.25 20.27
C VAL A 580 -1.76 -0.24 18.93
N ASN A 581 -1.27 -1.39 18.49
CA ASN A 581 -0.43 -1.54 17.30
C ASN A 581 0.76 -0.55 17.31
N GLY A 582 1.37 -0.34 18.50
CA GLY A 582 2.48 0.58 18.69
C GLY A 582 2.12 2.07 18.75
N ILE A 583 0.84 2.44 18.63
CA ILE A 583 0.36 3.83 18.72
C ILE A 583 -0.14 4.13 20.13
N PRO A 584 0.34 5.18 20.82
CA PRO A 584 -0.15 5.58 22.13
C PRO A 584 -1.65 5.92 22.10
N VAL A 585 -2.40 5.47 23.11
CA VAL A 585 -3.84 5.75 23.27
C VAL A 585 -4.14 6.21 24.70
N ALA A 586 -5.04 7.19 24.85
CA ALA A 586 -5.32 7.89 26.10
C ALA A 586 -6.09 7.07 27.18
N THR A 587 -6.35 5.79 26.93
CA THR A 587 -7.23 4.96 27.79
C THR A 587 -6.68 4.77 29.22
N TYR A 588 -5.38 4.95 29.42
CA TYR A 588 -4.70 4.72 30.70
C TYR A 588 -4.14 6.00 31.35
N ASP A 589 -4.61 7.18 30.96
CA ASP A 589 -4.20 8.45 31.59
C ASP A 589 -4.55 8.46 33.10
N GLY A 590 -3.54 8.69 33.95
CA GLY A 590 -3.67 8.70 35.41
C GLY A 590 -3.57 7.33 36.09
N TYR A 591 -3.36 6.25 35.34
CA TYR A 591 -3.06 4.93 35.91
C TYR A 591 -1.59 4.85 36.30
N SER A 592 -1.29 4.04 37.32
CA SER A 592 0.06 3.81 37.82
C SER A 592 0.37 2.33 37.94
N TRP A 593 1.66 1.99 38.04
CA TRP A 593 2.10 0.62 38.24
C TRP A 593 3.02 0.49 39.45
N ASP A 594 2.98 -0.68 40.08
CA ASP A 594 3.87 -1.07 41.16
C ASP A 594 4.30 -2.53 40.97
N GLN A 595 5.50 -2.86 41.43
CA GLN A 595 6.03 -4.21 41.39
C GLN A 595 6.45 -4.63 42.78
N THR A 596 5.84 -5.69 43.31
CA THR A 596 6.21 -6.27 44.61
C THR A 596 6.33 -7.78 44.45
N ASP A 597 7.48 -8.35 44.83
CA ASP A 597 7.74 -9.80 44.85
C ASP A 597 7.42 -10.55 43.53
N GLY A 598 7.69 -9.90 42.38
CA GLY A 598 7.49 -10.50 41.04
C GLY A 598 6.07 -10.35 40.47
N LEU A 599 5.19 -9.63 41.16
CA LEU A 599 3.84 -9.31 40.70
C LEU A 599 3.79 -7.86 40.18
N LEU A 600 3.23 -7.66 38.99
CA LEU A 600 2.93 -6.32 38.46
C LEU A 600 1.49 -5.96 38.83
N ALA A 601 1.30 -4.85 39.56
CA ALA A 601 -0.01 -4.32 39.93
C ALA A 601 -0.30 -3.04 39.15
N ILE A 602 -1.46 -2.97 38.49
CA ILE A 602 -1.94 -1.76 37.81
C ILE A 602 -2.99 -1.09 38.67
N ARG A 603 -2.80 0.20 38.95
CA ARG A 603 -3.71 1.03 39.74
C ARG A 603 -4.36 2.08 38.86
N ASP A 604 -5.63 2.35 39.10
CA ASP A 604 -6.31 3.49 38.49
C ASP A 604 -5.92 4.82 39.17
N ALA A 605 -6.47 5.93 38.68
CA ALA A 605 -6.21 7.27 39.21
C ALA A 605 -6.65 7.49 40.68
N SER A 606 -7.44 6.57 41.25
CA SER A 606 -7.82 6.59 42.67
C SER A 606 -6.84 5.83 43.58
N GLY A 607 -5.85 5.15 42.98
CA GLY A 607 -4.90 4.28 43.68
C GLY A 607 -5.43 2.86 43.91
N THR A 608 -6.64 2.56 43.43
CA THR A 608 -7.27 1.24 43.52
C THR A 608 -6.62 0.30 42.53
N ILE A 609 -6.28 -0.91 42.96
CA ILE A 609 -5.69 -1.91 42.07
C ILE A 609 -6.80 -2.48 41.19
N VAL A 610 -6.63 -2.36 39.88
CA VAL A 610 -7.61 -2.77 38.87
C VAL A 610 -7.17 -4.00 38.09
N SER A 611 -5.87 -4.34 38.10
CA SER A 611 -5.38 -5.63 37.64
C SER A 611 -4.08 -6.04 38.34
N PHE A 612 -3.84 -7.34 38.34
CA PHE A 612 -2.58 -7.96 38.75
C PHE A 612 -2.12 -8.91 37.66
N HIS A 613 -0.82 -8.92 37.41
CA HIS A 613 -0.20 -9.82 36.45
C HIS A 613 0.92 -10.59 37.16
N THR A 614 0.82 -11.92 37.10
CA THR A 614 1.94 -12.80 37.45
C THR A 614 2.86 -12.84 36.24
N LEU A 615 4.16 -12.61 36.42
CA LEU A 615 5.14 -12.63 35.33
C LEU A 615 5.50 -14.07 34.88
N THR A 616 4.55 -15.00 35.01
CA THR A 616 4.68 -16.41 34.63
C THR A 616 3.44 -16.85 33.85
N GLY A 617 3.40 -16.51 32.56
CA GLY A 617 2.36 -16.85 31.58
C GLY A 617 2.78 -16.42 30.16
N PRO A 618 1.91 -16.49 29.14
CA PRO A 618 2.20 -15.99 27.79
C PRO A 618 2.46 -14.47 27.73
N ASP A 619 2.21 -13.75 28.83
CA ASP A 619 2.56 -12.34 28.99
C ASP A 619 4.09 -12.16 29.10
N SER A 620 4.66 -11.29 28.25
CA SER A 620 6.10 -10.98 28.25
C SER A 620 6.39 -9.61 28.85
N PHE A 621 7.47 -9.52 29.64
CA PHE A 621 8.02 -8.28 30.18
C PHE A 621 9.41 -8.01 29.62
N THR A 622 9.60 -6.85 29.01
CA THR A 622 10.89 -6.44 28.43
C THR A 622 11.44 -5.23 29.18
N THR A 623 12.66 -5.34 29.73
CA THR A 623 13.35 -4.26 30.45
C THR A 623 14.00 -3.23 29.50
N ASN A 624 14.45 -2.10 30.06
CA ASN A 624 15.16 -1.03 29.33
C ASN A 624 16.38 -1.46 28.50
N ASP A 625 17.06 -2.55 28.88
CA ASP A 625 18.21 -3.10 28.17
C ASP A 625 17.82 -4.23 27.19
N GLY A 626 16.53 -4.44 26.95
CA GLY A 626 16.00 -5.46 26.04
C GLY A 626 16.12 -6.89 26.56
N ARG A 627 16.36 -7.08 27.87
CA ARG A 627 16.39 -8.41 28.49
C ARG A 627 14.99 -8.84 28.95
N MET A 628 14.73 -10.13 28.79
CA MET A 628 13.56 -10.80 29.35
C MET A 628 13.97 -11.48 30.65
N ASP A 629 13.48 -11.02 31.80
CA ASP A 629 13.69 -11.68 33.09
C ASP A 629 12.51 -12.63 33.40
N ARG A 630 12.76 -13.94 33.47
CA ARG A 630 11.81 -14.92 34.04
C ARG A 630 12.10 -15.09 35.53
N LEU A 631 11.18 -14.70 36.41
CA LEU A 631 11.36 -14.84 37.87
C LEU A 631 10.13 -15.46 38.57
N ALA A 632 10.43 -16.52 39.33
CA ALA A 632 9.69 -17.21 40.41
C ALA A 632 8.37 -17.98 40.11
N THR A 633 8.29 -19.18 40.68
CA THR A 633 7.22 -20.18 40.51
C THR A 633 6.00 -19.96 41.43
N SER A 634 4.81 -19.89 40.83
CA SER A 634 3.40 -20.12 41.26
C SER A 634 2.91 -20.09 42.72
N VAL A 635 3.74 -20.15 43.76
CA VAL A 635 3.30 -20.39 45.15
C VAL A 635 2.88 -19.10 45.90
N VAL A 636 3.20 -17.90 45.39
CA VAL A 636 3.17 -16.66 46.18
C VAL A 636 1.83 -15.90 46.13
N VAL A 637 1.00 -16.09 45.10
CA VAL A 637 -0.17 -15.22 44.83
C VAL A 637 -1.29 -15.39 45.86
N ALA A 638 -1.58 -16.62 46.27
CA ALA A 638 -2.64 -16.91 47.24
C ALA A 638 -2.29 -16.43 48.66
N GLU A 639 -1.03 -16.58 49.08
CA GLU A 639 -0.53 -16.10 50.37
C GLU A 639 -0.49 -14.57 50.43
N TRP A 640 -0.16 -13.92 49.30
CA TRP A 640 -0.13 -12.47 49.17
C TRP A 640 -1.54 -11.83 49.21
N ALA A 641 -2.52 -12.42 48.49
CA ALA A 641 -3.90 -11.93 48.50
C ALA A 641 -4.55 -11.99 49.89
N GLN A 642 -4.27 -13.05 50.67
CA GLN A 642 -4.69 -13.16 52.07
C GLN A 642 -4.08 -12.07 52.96
N GLY A 643 -2.82 -11.69 52.72
CA GLY A 643 -2.14 -10.61 53.45
C GLY A 643 -2.78 -9.24 53.28
N LEU A 644 -3.53 -9.03 52.19
CA LEU A 644 -4.26 -7.79 51.88
C LEU A 644 -5.75 -7.84 52.21
N GLY A 645 -6.25 -8.94 52.79
CA GLY A 645 -7.66 -9.11 53.12
C GLY A 645 -8.57 -9.39 51.93
N LEU A 646 -8.01 -9.85 50.80
CA LEU A 646 -8.75 -10.23 49.60
C LEU A 646 -9.03 -11.74 49.63
N THR A 647 -10.27 -12.16 49.33
CA THR A 647 -10.63 -13.57 49.16
C THR A 647 -10.34 -14.02 47.72
N ALA A 648 -9.41 -14.96 47.55
CA ALA A 648 -9.22 -15.64 46.27
C ALA A 648 -10.44 -16.52 45.94
N PRO A 649 -10.86 -16.64 44.67
CA PRO A 649 -11.97 -17.50 44.29
C PRO A 649 -11.67 -18.99 44.56
N ASP A 650 -12.72 -19.78 44.82
CA ASP A 650 -12.67 -21.16 45.34
C ASP A 650 -12.03 -22.19 44.38
N ASP A 651 -11.61 -21.77 43.19
CA ASP A 651 -10.99 -22.56 42.12
C ASP A 651 -9.48 -22.29 41.94
N ALA A 652 -8.83 -21.64 42.91
CA ALA A 652 -7.39 -21.32 42.92
C ALA A 652 -6.39 -22.51 42.81
N ALA A 653 -6.87 -23.73 42.55
CA ALA A 653 -6.03 -24.86 42.13
C ALA A 653 -5.71 -24.86 40.63
N ASP A 654 -6.50 -24.16 39.79
CA ASP A 654 -6.33 -24.07 38.33
C ASP A 654 -6.47 -22.61 37.83
N ALA A 655 -5.59 -21.71 38.27
CA ALA A 655 -5.56 -20.33 37.74
C ALA A 655 -5.21 -20.34 36.23
N ASP A 656 -6.24 -20.23 35.40
CA ASP A 656 -6.18 -19.95 33.96
C ASP A 656 -5.62 -18.52 33.73
N PRO A 657 -4.70 -18.28 32.77
CA PRO A 657 -4.09 -16.95 32.55
C PRO A 657 -5.06 -15.90 31.99
N ASP A 658 -6.29 -16.27 31.63
CA ASP A 658 -7.22 -15.42 30.88
C ASP A 658 -8.09 -14.47 31.75
N GLY A 659 -7.52 -13.94 32.84
CA GLY A 659 -8.01 -12.71 33.47
C GLY A 659 -9.40 -12.78 34.10
N ASP A 660 -9.55 -13.59 35.14
CA ASP A 660 -10.74 -13.55 35.97
C ASP A 660 -10.86 -12.22 36.74
N ARG A 661 -12.03 -11.59 36.61
CA ARG A 661 -12.40 -10.38 37.36
C ARG A 661 -12.64 -10.75 38.81
N LEU A 662 -11.88 -10.16 39.73
CA LEU A 662 -12.26 -10.10 41.15
C LEU A 662 -13.61 -9.37 41.26
N SER A 663 -14.69 -10.11 41.52
CA SER A 663 -15.98 -9.51 41.84
C SER A 663 -15.98 -9.06 43.29
N ASN A 664 -16.13 -7.76 43.54
CA ASN A 664 -16.48 -7.23 44.85
C ASN A 664 -17.84 -7.79 45.28
N SER A 665 -17.84 -8.80 46.13
CA SER A 665 -18.97 -9.08 47.00
C SER A 665 -18.48 -9.11 48.44
N LEU A 666 -18.49 -7.94 49.08
CA LEU A 666 -18.70 -7.75 50.52
C LEU A 666 -18.87 -6.24 50.80
N GLU A 667 -20.16 -5.86 50.90
CA GLU A 667 -20.79 -4.57 51.30
C GLU A 667 -20.38 -3.25 50.62
#